data_AF-A0A2V6RSA4-F1
#
_entry.id   AF-A0A2V6RSA4-F1
#
_cell.length_a   1.000
_cell.length_b   1.000
_cell.length_c   1.000
_cell.angle_alpha   90.00
_cell.angle_beta   90.00
_cell.angle_gamma   90.00
#
_symmetry.space_group_name_H-M   'P 1'
#
loop_
_entity.id
_entity.type
_entity.pdbx_description
1 polymer ?
#
loop_
_entity_poly.entity_id
_entity_poly.type
_entity_poly.pdbx_seq_one_letter_code
_entity_poly.pdbx_strand_id
1 'polypeptide(L)'
;MSAIGIALRVAHLGAGLALVGIFALSLLVGRSDKPTVRAWHDRLGRITLGLAAFVLLSGLAVLGYQVTVVTGRSAAILESSAWLRLVGQTQFGTVWLLRHALLLLMAALVLLREQDEARPDWLAWRLEAWLLAVLGTGAAAWAGHAVGVNPASAVPALVNALHLVCVGLWLGALPPLALLCAAASGEAGADARPFAVLAARRFSAWALVVMLAIIATGIWNTWNEAGDPGSLLGTRYGHLVLLKSALLAPVLALAAWNRRRFLPHLGGDAATVGRPAMRGLARFIGLEALVGLAILVVAGTLAVTPPGRHETPLWPFSFRLAPEVTWSLPGVKTQVMIGAQIVLIGILAVIAGILVRRWRPLLLAGAAIALVAGLQQALPPLAVDAYPTTYLRPAVPYTAASVAHGGALFTASCAACHGSTGRGDGPAAAGLPRRVADLTAPHTNDHTAGDMFWWLTHGFAPAMPGFGDQLSVEDRWDLINFTRALSAAEQARSLTPIAEPGRSRLTAPDFTFATGPAQSNLKIYRGRQPVLLVLFTLPHSLPRVHQLALAYGDLQAFNTAVIAVPMGGSDRVLTRLGPSPPVFFPVATEGAADIVATYGLFRRTLTPAGILPDPPLPPHMEFLIDRSGYLRARWIPGGFGPGWLDIKALLAELQALNQESVAAAPADEHVH
;
A
#
# COMPACT_ATOMS: atom_id res chain seq x y z
N MET A 1 -9.60 18.59 -10.16
CA MET A 1 -8.66 19.74 -10.15
C MET A 1 -8.42 20.20 -11.58
N SER A 2 -8.26 21.50 -11.81
CA SER A 2 -8.04 22.06 -13.14
C SER A 2 -6.57 21.92 -13.57
N ALA A 3 -6.32 21.85 -14.88
CA ALA A 3 -4.95 21.83 -15.43
C ALA A 3 -4.10 23.02 -14.96
N ILE A 4 -4.74 24.17 -14.72
CA ILE A 4 -4.12 25.40 -14.20
C ILE A 4 -3.53 25.17 -12.80
N GLY A 5 -4.29 24.51 -11.90
CA GLY A 5 -3.81 24.22 -10.55
C GLY A 5 -2.59 23.30 -10.52
N ILE A 6 -2.54 22.34 -11.45
CA ILE A 6 -1.39 21.44 -11.62
C ILE A 6 -0.18 22.22 -12.14
N ALA A 7 -0.35 23.01 -13.21
CA ALA A 7 0.72 23.82 -13.79
C ALA A 7 1.33 24.78 -12.75
N LEU A 8 0.49 25.44 -11.95
CA LEU A 8 0.94 26.34 -10.89
C LEU A 8 1.78 25.61 -9.83
N ARG A 9 1.33 24.44 -9.37
CA ARG A 9 2.08 23.62 -8.40
C ARG A 9 3.40 23.12 -8.95
N VAL A 10 3.41 22.63 -10.20
CA VAL A 10 4.62 22.16 -10.88
C VAL A 10 5.62 23.30 -11.02
N ALA A 11 5.18 24.49 -11.43
CA ALA A 11 6.05 25.66 -11.56
C ALA A 11 6.62 26.08 -10.19
N HIS A 12 5.78 26.14 -9.16
CA HIS A 12 6.17 26.49 -7.81
C HIS A 12 7.16 25.48 -7.19
N LEU A 13 6.92 24.18 -7.36
CA LEU A 13 7.82 23.13 -6.91
C LEU A 13 9.13 23.14 -7.71
N GLY A 14 9.05 23.27 -9.04
CA GLY A 14 10.20 23.33 -9.93
C GLY A 14 11.15 24.48 -9.62
N ALA A 15 10.61 25.65 -9.29
CA ALA A 15 11.43 26.79 -8.88
C ALA A 15 12.13 26.54 -7.53
N GLY A 16 11.48 25.89 -6.56
CA GLY A 16 12.13 25.46 -5.31
C GLY A 16 13.25 24.44 -5.55
N LEU A 17 13.00 23.43 -6.40
CA LEU A 17 14.00 22.44 -6.80
C LEU A 17 15.20 23.10 -7.51
N ALA A 18 14.95 24.10 -8.37
CA ALA A 18 15.98 24.86 -9.05
C ALA A 18 16.88 25.65 -8.07
N LEU A 19 16.30 26.27 -7.02
CA LEU A 19 17.08 26.94 -5.97
C LEU A 19 18.05 25.97 -5.28
N VAL A 20 17.55 24.78 -4.88
CA VAL A 20 18.39 23.72 -4.29
C VAL A 20 19.56 23.36 -5.20
N GLY A 21 19.28 23.13 -6.49
CA GLY A 21 20.29 22.72 -7.46
C GLY A 21 21.30 23.81 -7.83
N ILE A 22 20.89 25.09 -7.92
CA ILE A 22 21.79 26.22 -8.17
C ILE A 22 22.83 26.33 -7.05
N PHE A 23 22.38 26.33 -5.79
CA PHE A 23 23.31 26.40 -4.66
C PHE A 23 24.19 25.14 -4.57
N ALA A 24 23.60 23.95 -4.74
CA ALA A 24 24.35 22.70 -4.71
C ALA A 24 25.47 22.65 -5.77
N LEU A 25 25.16 23.02 -7.02
CA LEU A 25 26.16 23.06 -8.08
C LEU A 25 27.27 24.05 -7.75
N SER A 26 26.92 25.22 -7.22
CA SER A 26 27.92 26.22 -6.90
C SER A 26 28.86 25.78 -5.77
N LEU A 27 28.35 25.09 -4.75
CA LEU A 27 29.15 24.49 -3.68
C LEU A 27 30.05 23.36 -4.23
N LEU A 28 29.53 22.54 -5.15
CA LEU A 28 30.26 21.41 -5.74
C LEU A 28 31.44 21.83 -6.63
N VAL A 29 31.27 22.89 -7.40
CA VAL A 29 32.27 23.35 -8.37
C VAL A 29 33.25 24.35 -7.74
N GLY A 30 32.79 25.16 -6.78
CA GLY A 30 33.60 26.19 -6.12
C GLY A 30 33.74 27.47 -6.94
N ARG A 31 34.66 28.36 -6.52
CA ARG A 31 34.91 29.65 -7.18
C ARG A 31 36.03 29.58 -8.21
N SER A 32 36.05 30.53 -9.14
CA SER A 32 37.16 30.75 -10.07
C SER A 32 37.24 32.21 -10.47
N ASP A 33 38.47 32.73 -10.60
CA ASP A 33 38.75 34.12 -11.00
C ASP A 33 38.70 34.35 -12.52
N LYS A 34 38.20 33.38 -13.29
CA LYS A 34 38.02 33.55 -14.73
C LYS A 34 36.83 34.49 -15.01
N PRO A 35 36.97 35.52 -15.87
CA PRO A 35 35.89 36.47 -16.16
C PRO A 35 34.58 35.81 -16.58
N THR A 36 34.64 34.77 -17.41
CA THR A 36 33.47 33.99 -17.86
C THR A 36 32.76 33.27 -16.70
N VAL A 37 33.52 32.81 -15.68
CA VAL A 37 32.96 32.11 -14.51
C VAL A 37 32.36 33.12 -13.52
N ARG A 38 32.93 34.32 -13.39
CA ARG A 38 32.30 35.43 -12.63
C ARG A 38 30.98 35.84 -13.26
N ALA A 39 30.97 36.13 -14.56
CA ALA A 39 29.75 36.48 -15.28
C ALA A 39 28.67 35.39 -15.19
N TRP A 40 29.07 34.11 -15.16
CA TRP A 40 28.16 33.00 -14.89
C TRP A 40 27.59 33.05 -13.46
N HIS A 41 28.41 33.27 -12.44
CA HIS A 41 27.95 33.43 -11.06
C HIS A 41 26.98 34.61 -10.90
N ASP A 42 27.28 35.77 -11.49
CA ASP A 42 26.43 36.97 -11.42
C ASP A 42 25.08 36.72 -12.12
N ARG A 43 25.09 35.96 -13.22
CA ARG A 43 23.87 35.53 -13.88
C ARG A 43 23.07 34.59 -12.99
N LEU A 44 23.71 33.65 -12.29
CA LEU A 44 23.04 32.74 -11.36
C LEU A 44 22.45 33.47 -10.16
N GLY A 45 23.12 34.50 -9.64
CA GLY A 45 22.59 35.33 -8.55
C GLY A 45 21.28 36.03 -8.94
N ARG A 46 21.27 36.72 -10.10
CA ARG A 46 20.03 37.30 -10.66
C ARG A 46 18.92 36.28 -10.89
N ILE A 47 19.25 35.09 -11.40
CA ILE A 47 18.27 34.00 -11.57
C ILE A 47 17.74 33.53 -10.21
N THR A 48 18.61 33.41 -9.19
CA THR A 48 18.24 33.00 -7.84
C THR A 48 17.25 33.97 -7.21
N LEU A 49 17.49 35.28 -7.33
CA LEU A 49 16.57 36.31 -6.86
C LEU A 49 15.22 36.27 -7.59
N GLY A 50 15.24 36.12 -8.92
CA GLY A 50 14.02 35.96 -9.72
C GLY A 50 13.22 34.72 -9.34
N LEU A 51 13.90 33.58 -9.13
CA LEU A 51 13.27 32.34 -8.66
C LEU A 51 12.73 32.47 -7.23
N ALA A 52 13.45 33.12 -6.32
CA ALA A 52 12.99 33.35 -4.96
C ALA A 52 11.71 34.19 -4.94
N ALA A 53 11.69 35.31 -5.66
CA ALA A 53 10.50 36.13 -5.82
C ALA A 53 9.34 35.33 -6.45
N PHE A 54 9.63 34.55 -7.49
CA PHE A 54 8.63 33.70 -8.12
C PHE A 54 8.06 32.65 -7.17
N VAL A 55 8.87 31.95 -6.37
CA VAL A 55 8.40 30.94 -5.42
C VAL A 55 7.50 31.58 -4.36
N LEU A 56 7.87 32.76 -3.84
CA LEU A 56 7.06 33.48 -2.84
C LEU A 56 5.70 33.92 -3.41
N LEU A 57 5.68 34.48 -4.62
CA LEU A 57 4.45 34.93 -5.28
C LEU A 57 3.57 33.77 -5.73
N SER A 58 4.16 32.76 -6.39
CA SER A 58 3.43 31.57 -6.81
C SER A 58 2.90 30.77 -5.62
N GLY A 59 3.57 30.81 -4.47
CA GLY A 59 3.11 30.18 -3.24
C GLY A 59 1.83 30.80 -2.67
N LEU A 60 1.65 32.11 -2.78
CA LEU A 60 0.37 32.78 -2.46
C LEU A 60 -0.74 32.31 -3.40
N ALA A 61 -0.44 32.19 -4.70
CA ALA A 61 -1.40 31.68 -5.68
C ALA A 61 -1.77 30.20 -5.41
N VAL A 62 -0.81 29.36 -5.01
CA VAL A 62 -1.05 27.96 -4.60
C VAL A 62 -1.95 27.90 -3.36
N LEU A 63 -1.71 28.78 -2.37
CA LEU A 63 -2.54 28.88 -1.17
C LEU A 63 -3.97 29.30 -1.53
N GLY A 64 -4.14 30.33 -2.37
CA GLY A 64 -5.45 30.76 -2.85
C GLY A 64 -6.18 29.68 -3.64
N TYR A 65 -5.47 28.93 -4.50
CA TYR A 65 -6.04 27.77 -5.17
C TYR A 65 -6.49 26.70 -4.16
N GLN A 66 -5.69 26.41 -3.14
CA GLN A 66 -6.06 25.45 -2.09
C GLN A 66 -7.31 25.90 -1.32
N VAL A 67 -7.51 27.20 -1.07
CA VAL A 67 -8.75 27.72 -0.47
C VAL A 67 -9.96 27.32 -1.32
N THR A 68 -9.89 27.46 -2.64
CA THR A 68 -10.99 27.06 -3.53
C THR A 68 -11.26 25.57 -3.53
N VAL A 69 -10.20 24.74 -3.44
CA VAL A 69 -10.32 23.28 -3.43
C VAL A 69 -10.96 22.80 -2.13
N VAL A 70 -10.54 23.34 -0.99
CA VAL A 70 -11.06 22.92 0.33
C VAL A 70 -12.49 23.40 0.57
N THR A 71 -12.83 24.62 0.10
CA THR A 71 -14.18 25.19 0.30
C THR A 71 -15.18 24.80 -0.79
N GLY A 72 -14.71 24.28 -1.92
CA GLY A 72 -15.52 24.02 -3.11
C GLY A 72 -16.06 25.28 -3.80
N ARG A 73 -15.69 26.49 -3.34
CA ARG A 73 -16.22 27.78 -3.82
C ARG A 73 -15.07 28.69 -4.25
N SER A 74 -15.09 29.13 -5.52
CA SER A 74 -14.08 30.08 -6.02
C SER A 74 -14.15 31.45 -5.32
N ALA A 75 -15.36 31.90 -4.98
CA ALA A 75 -15.59 33.16 -4.27
C ALA A 75 -14.95 33.22 -2.87
N ALA A 76 -14.63 32.07 -2.26
CA ALA A 76 -13.99 32.01 -0.94
C ALA A 76 -12.59 32.64 -0.92
N ILE A 77 -11.96 32.87 -2.08
CA ILE A 77 -10.70 33.65 -2.18
C ILE A 77 -10.87 35.07 -1.62
N LEU A 78 -12.06 35.66 -1.70
CA LEU A 78 -12.33 37.02 -1.20
C LEU A 78 -12.68 37.02 0.30
N GLU A 79 -12.90 35.85 0.91
CA GLU A 79 -13.28 35.72 2.31
C GLU A 79 -12.03 35.59 3.20
N SER A 80 -11.70 36.61 3.99
CA SER A 80 -10.54 36.57 4.92
C SER A 80 -10.59 35.37 5.90
N SER A 81 -11.79 34.99 6.32
CA SER A 81 -12.01 33.84 7.21
C SER A 81 -11.65 32.50 6.57
N ALA A 82 -11.73 32.37 5.24
CA ALA A 82 -11.35 31.14 4.53
C ALA A 82 -9.82 30.96 4.53
N TRP A 83 -9.08 32.04 4.32
CA TRP A 83 -7.62 32.04 4.43
C TRP A 83 -7.14 31.73 5.85
N LEU A 84 -7.72 32.40 6.85
CA LEU A 84 -7.35 32.19 8.26
C LEU A 84 -7.63 30.76 8.72
N ARG A 85 -8.76 30.16 8.30
CA ARG A 85 -9.06 28.75 8.58
C ARG A 85 -8.06 27.82 7.90
N LEU A 86 -7.77 28.01 6.62
CA LEU A 86 -6.81 27.16 5.92
C LEU A 86 -5.42 27.26 6.56
N VAL A 87 -4.94 28.46 6.85
CA VAL A 87 -3.59 28.68 7.41
C VAL A 87 -3.50 28.22 8.86
N GLY A 88 -4.52 28.51 9.68
CA GLY A 88 -4.49 28.29 11.13
C GLY A 88 -5.01 26.93 11.60
N GLN A 89 -5.82 26.23 10.81
CA GLN A 89 -6.48 24.99 11.22
C GLN A 89 -6.13 23.78 10.36
N THR A 90 -5.25 23.93 9.36
CA THR A 90 -4.85 22.82 8.51
C THR A 90 -3.34 22.62 8.52
N GLN A 91 -2.94 21.35 8.45
CA GLN A 91 -1.54 20.96 8.29
C GLN A 91 -0.91 21.58 7.04
N PHE A 92 -1.67 21.67 5.94
CA PHE A 92 -1.22 22.35 4.72
C PHE A 92 -0.83 23.80 4.99
N GLY A 93 -1.65 24.52 5.76
CA GLY A 93 -1.40 25.90 6.18
C GLY A 93 -0.13 26.07 6.99
N THR A 94 0.08 25.22 8.00
CA THR A 94 1.28 25.23 8.84
C THR A 94 2.55 24.96 8.01
N VAL A 95 2.51 23.95 7.13
CA VAL A 95 3.63 23.63 6.23
C VAL A 95 3.91 24.78 5.27
N TRP A 96 2.87 25.41 4.74
CA TRP A 96 3.00 26.58 3.86
C TRP A 96 3.71 27.74 4.58
N LEU A 97 3.31 28.07 5.82
CA LEU A 97 3.93 29.13 6.62
C LEU A 97 5.41 28.86 6.87
N LEU A 98 5.75 27.67 7.37
CA LEU A 98 7.14 27.27 7.63
C LEU A 98 7.98 27.40 6.36
N ARG A 99 7.47 26.88 5.24
CA ARG A 99 8.17 26.91 3.96
C ARG A 99 8.41 28.33 3.46
N HIS A 100 7.41 29.21 3.56
CA HIS A 100 7.56 30.60 3.12
C HIS A 100 8.49 31.39 4.05
N ALA A 101 8.47 31.14 5.35
CA ALA A 101 9.42 31.73 6.28
C ALA A 101 10.87 31.34 5.95
N LEU A 102 11.13 30.06 5.68
CA LEU A 102 12.46 29.57 5.28
C LEU A 102 12.92 30.17 3.95
N LEU A 103 12.02 30.27 2.97
CA LEU A 103 12.34 30.84 1.65
C LEU A 103 12.53 32.36 1.69
N LEU A 104 11.78 33.07 2.55
CA LEU A 104 11.98 34.50 2.81
C LEU A 104 13.35 34.74 3.47
N LEU A 105 13.71 33.92 4.46
CA LEU A 105 15.02 33.99 5.11
C LEU A 105 16.15 33.73 4.10
N MET A 106 15.98 32.74 3.23
CA MET A 106 16.92 32.46 2.14
C MET A 106 17.03 33.66 1.18
N ALA A 107 15.90 34.25 0.78
CA ALA A 107 15.88 35.40 -0.13
C ALA A 107 16.57 36.63 0.50
N ALA A 108 16.31 36.89 1.78
CA ALA A 108 16.98 37.94 2.54
C ALA A 108 18.50 37.70 2.62
N LEU A 109 18.93 36.47 2.89
CA LEU A 109 20.35 36.12 2.92
C LEU A 109 21.04 36.39 1.57
N VAL A 110 20.40 36.02 0.45
CA VAL A 110 20.94 36.29 -0.90
C VAL A 110 21.03 37.79 -1.15
N LEU A 111 19.98 38.57 -0.89
CA LEU A 111 19.97 40.01 -1.10
C LEU A 111 21.03 40.75 -0.27
N LEU A 112 21.22 40.35 0.98
CA LEU A 112 22.13 41.02 1.92
C LEU A 112 23.60 40.65 1.67
N ARG A 113 23.90 39.42 1.21
CA ARG A 113 25.28 38.92 1.11
C ARG A 113 25.80 38.75 -0.32
N GLU A 114 24.96 38.89 -1.34
CA GLU A 114 25.42 38.91 -2.74
C GLU A 114 26.24 40.17 -3.06
N GLN A 115 26.09 41.24 -2.27
CA GLN A 115 26.82 42.50 -2.43
C GLN A 115 28.20 42.53 -1.75
N ASP A 116 28.52 41.53 -0.92
CA ASP A 116 29.74 41.51 -0.11
C ASP A 116 30.74 40.47 -0.66
N GLU A 117 31.70 40.91 -1.48
CA GLU A 117 32.70 40.04 -2.12
C GLU A 117 33.89 39.65 -1.21
N ALA A 118 33.89 40.05 0.07
CA ALA A 118 34.98 39.79 1.00
C ALA A 118 35.24 38.28 1.24
N ARG A 119 36.53 37.93 1.37
CA ARG A 119 37.12 36.64 0.93
C ARG A 119 36.98 35.37 1.82
N PRO A 120 36.51 35.36 3.09
CA PRO A 120 36.34 34.10 3.86
C PRO A 120 34.91 33.49 3.87
N ASP A 121 33.84 34.30 3.83
CA ASP A 121 32.50 33.83 4.23
C ASP A 121 31.63 33.26 3.10
N TRP A 122 32.16 33.21 1.87
CA TRP A 122 31.39 32.76 0.69
C TRP A 122 30.83 31.35 0.81
N LEU A 123 31.64 30.44 1.36
CA LEU A 123 31.24 29.06 1.54
C LEU A 123 30.16 28.94 2.61
N ALA A 124 30.31 29.67 3.72
CA ALA A 124 29.39 29.65 4.84
C ALA A 124 27.99 30.13 4.42
N TRP A 125 27.88 31.31 3.78
CA TRP A 125 26.56 31.82 3.40
C TRP A 125 25.92 30.98 2.28
N ARG A 126 26.68 30.41 1.34
CA ARG A 126 26.11 29.51 0.32
C ARG A 126 25.62 28.21 0.92
N LEU A 127 26.31 27.69 1.93
CA LEU A 127 25.88 26.52 2.68
C LEU A 127 24.59 26.82 3.45
N GLU A 128 24.50 27.99 4.10
CA GLU A 128 23.28 28.47 4.77
C GLU A 128 22.11 28.60 3.78
N ALA A 129 22.31 29.27 2.64
CA ALA A 129 21.29 29.43 1.61
C ALA A 129 20.82 28.07 1.05
N TRP A 130 21.76 27.16 0.81
CA TRP A 130 21.47 25.81 0.37
C TRP A 130 20.65 25.03 1.41
N LEU A 131 21.04 25.10 2.69
CA LEU A 131 20.32 24.44 3.77
C LEU A 131 18.88 24.95 3.87
N LEU A 132 18.68 26.27 3.79
CA LEU A 132 17.32 26.86 3.80
C LEU A 132 16.50 26.43 2.58
N ALA A 133 17.10 26.37 1.39
CA ALA A 133 16.43 25.88 0.19
C ALA A 133 16.05 24.38 0.30
N VAL A 134 16.94 23.56 0.87
CA VAL A 134 16.71 22.13 1.14
C VAL A 134 15.59 21.94 2.16
N LEU A 135 15.63 22.65 3.28
CA LEU A 135 14.60 22.57 4.32
C LEU A 135 13.24 23.05 3.79
N GLY A 136 13.21 24.18 3.07
CA GLY A 136 11.99 24.71 2.46
C GLY A 136 11.40 23.76 1.42
N THR A 137 12.22 23.13 0.58
CA THR A 137 11.75 22.17 -0.42
C THR A 137 11.32 20.85 0.20
N GLY A 138 12.10 20.32 1.16
CA GLY A 138 11.80 19.08 1.87
C GLY A 138 10.53 19.17 2.71
N ALA A 139 10.26 20.32 3.34
CA ALA A 139 9.03 20.56 4.10
C ALA A 139 7.75 20.34 3.26
N ALA A 140 7.81 20.51 1.94
CA ALA A 140 6.67 20.25 1.05
C ALA A 140 6.16 18.80 1.13
N ALA A 141 7.00 17.85 1.54
CA ALA A 141 6.59 16.45 1.72
C ALA A 141 5.51 16.26 2.78
N TRP A 142 5.44 17.15 3.78
CA TRP A 142 4.41 17.13 4.82
C TRP A 142 3.08 17.74 4.39
N ALA A 143 3.01 18.36 3.21
CA ALA A 143 1.75 18.84 2.63
C ALA A 143 1.10 17.82 1.68
N GLY A 144 1.74 16.68 1.43
CA GLY A 144 1.32 15.67 0.45
C GLY A 144 0.72 14.40 1.06
N HIS A 145 0.36 13.45 0.19
CA HIS A 145 -0.27 12.17 0.57
C HIS A 145 0.58 11.28 1.48
N ALA A 146 1.90 11.51 1.52
CA ALA A 146 2.84 10.74 2.34
C ALA A 146 2.43 10.71 3.84
N VAL A 147 1.88 11.81 4.39
CA VAL A 147 1.45 11.84 5.80
C VAL A 147 0.14 11.09 6.04
N GLY A 148 -0.72 11.00 5.02
CA GLY A 148 -2.02 10.31 5.13
C GLY A 148 -1.92 8.79 5.22
N VAL A 149 -0.76 8.20 4.89
CA VAL A 149 -0.55 6.75 4.89
C VAL A 149 -0.44 6.17 6.31
N ASN A 150 0.26 6.87 7.21
CA ASN A 150 0.35 6.49 8.62
C ASN A 150 0.58 7.75 9.47
N PRO A 151 -0.47 8.34 10.05
CA PRO A 151 -0.36 9.58 10.83
C PRO A 151 0.58 9.46 12.04
N ALA A 152 0.80 8.23 12.53
CA ALA A 152 1.67 7.96 13.67
C ALA A 152 3.16 7.85 13.29
N SER A 153 3.51 7.84 11.99
CA SER A 153 4.88 7.67 11.52
C SER A 153 5.33 8.83 10.63
N ALA A 154 6.45 9.46 10.97
CA ALA A 154 7.09 10.48 10.13
C ALA A 154 7.86 9.89 8.94
N VAL A 155 8.05 8.56 8.87
CA VAL A 155 8.91 7.90 7.88
C VAL A 155 8.48 8.16 6.44
N PRO A 156 7.19 8.04 6.04
CA PRO A 156 6.79 8.31 4.66
C PRO A 156 7.09 9.75 4.24
N ALA A 157 6.85 10.72 5.13
CA ALA A 157 7.14 12.13 4.86
C ALA A 157 8.65 12.37 4.72
N LEU A 158 9.47 11.75 5.57
CA LEU A 158 10.94 11.85 5.49
C LEU A 158 11.50 11.25 4.19
N VAL A 159 11.03 10.08 3.78
CA VAL A 159 11.48 9.45 2.51
C VAL A 159 11.06 10.29 1.31
N ASN A 160 9.85 10.85 1.33
CA ASN A 160 9.40 11.75 0.27
C ASN A 160 10.16 13.09 0.27
N ALA A 161 10.50 13.64 1.44
CA ALA A 161 11.36 14.81 1.54
C ALA A 161 12.75 14.54 0.96
N LEU A 162 13.35 13.39 1.29
CA LEU A 162 14.62 12.95 0.72
C LEU A 162 14.52 12.81 -0.80
N HIS A 163 13.44 12.20 -1.31
CA HIS A 163 13.19 12.08 -2.75
C HIS A 163 13.18 13.45 -3.44
N LEU A 164 12.40 14.41 -2.90
CA LEU A 164 12.30 15.76 -3.46
C LEU A 164 13.64 16.51 -3.40
N VAL A 165 14.37 16.42 -2.29
CA VAL A 165 15.69 17.04 -2.15
C VAL A 165 16.65 16.45 -3.18
N CYS A 166 16.72 15.12 -3.31
CA CYS A 166 17.54 14.45 -4.32
C CYS A 166 17.15 14.85 -5.75
N VAL A 167 15.86 14.99 -6.06
CA VAL A 167 15.41 15.52 -7.35
C VAL A 167 15.90 16.95 -7.56
N GLY A 168 15.84 17.82 -6.56
CA GLY A 168 16.35 19.20 -6.66
C GLY A 168 17.85 19.27 -6.86
N LEU A 169 18.58 18.40 -6.17
CA LEU A 169 20.02 18.21 -6.30
C LEU A 169 20.41 17.79 -7.73
N TRP A 170 19.69 16.85 -8.36
CA TRP A 170 19.94 16.45 -9.75
C TRP A 170 19.35 17.43 -10.77
N LEU A 171 18.02 17.50 -10.86
CA LEU A 171 17.31 18.24 -11.90
C LEU A 171 17.55 19.76 -11.80
N GLY A 172 17.57 20.31 -10.58
CA GLY A 172 17.78 21.74 -10.37
C GLY A 172 19.18 22.22 -10.74
N ALA A 173 20.18 21.32 -10.74
CA ALA A 173 21.56 21.63 -11.08
C ALA A 173 21.86 21.54 -12.58
N LEU A 174 20.96 20.93 -13.39
CA LEU A 174 21.16 20.81 -14.84
C LEU A 174 21.15 22.17 -15.57
N PRO A 175 20.18 23.09 -15.35
CA PRO A 175 20.19 24.41 -15.99
C PRO A 175 21.46 25.25 -15.71
N PRO A 176 21.92 25.43 -14.46
CA PRO A 176 23.12 26.21 -14.20
C PRO A 176 24.38 25.55 -14.80
N LEU A 177 24.45 24.22 -14.85
CA LEU A 177 25.55 23.51 -15.52
C LEU A 177 25.50 23.70 -17.05
N ALA A 178 24.32 23.61 -17.66
CA ALA A 178 24.15 23.87 -19.10
C ALA A 178 24.54 25.30 -19.47
N LEU A 179 24.19 26.29 -18.64
CA LEU A 179 24.60 27.68 -18.80
C LEU A 179 26.12 27.85 -18.70
N LEU A 180 26.79 27.14 -17.77
CA LEU A 180 28.24 27.17 -17.63
C LEU A 180 28.93 26.61 -18.88
N CYS A 181 28.49 25.44 -19.37
CA CYS A 181 29.00 24.84 -20.59
C CYS A 181 28.75 25.75 -21.81
N ALA A 182 27.55 26.32 -21.93
CA ALA A 182 27.24 27.26 -23.01
C ALA A 182 28.17 28.49 -22.98
N ALA A 183 28.37 29.08 -21.81
CA ALA A 183 29.28 30.22 -21.63
C ALA A 183 30.73 29.86 -21.95
N ALA A 184 31.22 28.70 -21.50
CA ALA A 184 32.57 28.21 -21.80
C ALA A 184 32.79 27.86 -23.28
N SER A 185 31.72 27.78 -24.09
CA SER A 185 31.82 27.58 -25.54
C SER A 185 31.98 28.88 -26.35
N GLY A 186 31.78 30.04 -25.71
CA GLY A 186 31.87 31.38 -26.31
C GLY A 186 33.30 31.89 -26.45
N GLU A 187 33.52 32.83 -27.37
CA GLU A 187 34.85 33.39 -27.71
C GLU A 187 35.34 34.50 -26.77
N ALA A 188 34.47 35.06 -25.94
CA ALA A 188 34.80 36.16 -25.05
C ALA A 188 35.44 35.69 -23.72
N GLY A 189 36.69 36.09 -23.47
CA GLY A 189 37.38 36.00 -22.17
C GLY A 189 38.41 34.88 -22.01
N ALA A 190 38.94 34.73 -20.80
CA ALA A 190 39.88 33.66 -20.44
C ALA A 190 39.22 32.28 -20.54
N ASP A 191 39.96 31.28 -21.02
CA ASP A 191 39.43 29.94 -21.29
C ASP A 191 38.83 29.27 -20.04
N ALA A 192 37.49 29.28 -19.94
CA ALA A 192 36.74 28.66 -18.86
C ALA A 192 36.44 27.17 -19.09
N ARG A 193 36.84 26.59 -20.23
CA ARG A 193 36.59 25.16 -20.55
C ARG A 193 37.13 24.21 -19.47
N PRO A 194 38.34 24.40 -18.90
CA PRO A 194 38.82 23.54 -17.81
C PRO A 194 37.90 23.51 -16.58
N PHE A 195 37.34 24.66 -16.23
CA PHE A 195 36.43 24.78 -15.10
C PHE A 195 35.08 24.09 -15.41
N ALA A 196 34.54 24.29 -16.61
CA ALA A 196 33.31 23.62 -17.05
C ALA A 196 33.45 22.09 -17.13
N VAL A 197 34.61 21.58 -17.58
CA VAL A 197 34.90 20.13 -17.60
C VAL A 197 34.97 19.56 -16.19
N LEU A 198 35.67 20.25 -15.28
CA LEU A 198 35.72 19.85 -13.87
C LEU A 198 34.32 19.83 -13.24
N ALA A 199 33.52 20.86 -13.51
CA ALA A 199 32.13 20.95 -13.06
C ALA A 199 31.30 19.76 -13.54
N ALA A 200 31.34 19.47 -14.84
CA ALA A 200 30.61 18.36 -15.45
C ALA A 200 31.05 17.00 -14.89
N ARG A 201 32.35 16.80 -14.62
CA ARG A 201 32.89 15.57 -14.00
C ARG A 201 32.40 15.38 -12.57
N ARG A 202 32.53 16.42 -11.72
CA ARG A 202 32.06 16.37 -10.33
C ARG A 202 30.56 16.16 -10.25
N PHE A 203 29.79 16.90 -11.05
CA PHE A 203 28.35 16.75 -11.12
C PHE A 203 27.97 15.34 -11.61
N SER A 204 28.59 14.81 -12.65
CA SER A 204 28.31 13.46 -13.15
C SER A 204 28.60 12.35 -12.12
N ALA A 205 29.67 12.50 -11.32
CA ALA A 205 29.98 11.56 -10.24
C ALA A 205 28.92 11.61 -9.12
N TRP A 206 28.55 12.81 -8.70
CA TRP A 206 27.58 13.03 -7.64
C TRP A 206 26.14 12.71 -8.06
N ALA A 207 25.74 13.08 -9.28
CA ALA A 207 24.44 12.78 -9.87
C ALA A 207 24.17 11.27 -9.93
N LEU A 208 25.19 10.43 -10.07
CA LEU A 208 25.02 8.97 -9.99
C LEU A 208 24.52 8.53 -8.60
N VAL A 209 25.15 9.03 -7.52
CA VAL A 209 24.76 8.71 -6.15
C VAL A 209 23.35 9.25 -5.85
N VAL A 210 23.09 10.50 -6.25
CA VAL A 210 21.77 11.13 -6.12
C VAL A 210 20.70 10.35 -6.89
N MET A 211 20.99 9.89 -8.11
CA MET A 211 20.07 9.11 -8.93
C MET A 211 19.72 7.76 -8.27
N LEU A 212 20.71 7.06 -7.69
CA LEU A 212 20.45 5.83 -6.95
C LEU A 212 19.51 6.09 -5.75
N ALA A 213 19.70 7.20 -5.04
CA ALA A 213 18.80 7.60 -3.96
C ALA A 213 17.39 7.94 -4.48
N ILE A 214 17.25 8.63 -5.61
CA ILE A 214 15.95 8.91 -6.26
C ILE A 214 15.22 7.61 -6.60
N ILE A 215 15.93 6.62 -7.18
CA ILE A 215 15.35 5.33 -7.54
C ILE A 215 14.91 4.58 -6.28
N ALA A 216 15.77 4.46 -5.27
CA ALA A 216 15.46 3.76 -4.03
C ALA A 216 14.27 4.38 -3.28
N THR A 217 14.27 5.70 -3.10
CA THR A 217 13.15 6.42 -2.49
C THR A 217 11.87 6.39 -3.33
N GLY A 218 11.99 6.38 -4.67
CA GLY A 218 10.85 6.26 -5.58
C GLY A 218 10.18 4.88 -5.52
N ILE A 219 10.97 3.80 -5.41
CA ILE A 219 10.46 2.44 -5.19
C ILE A 219 9.73 2.37 -3.85
N TRP A 220 10.35 2.90 -2.78
CA TRP A 220 9.73 2.94 -1.46
C TRP A 220 8.39 3.70 -1.45
N ASN A 221 8.35 4.90 -2.05
CA ASN A 221 7.12 5.68 -2.13
C ASN A 221 6.04 4.96 -2.93
N THR A 222 6.40 4.33 -4.05
CA THR A 222 5.46 3.53 -4.87
C THR A 222 4.87 2.38 -4.06
N TRP A 223 5.70 1.65 -3.32
CA TRP A 223 5.26 0.54 -2.46
C TRP A 223 4.23 1.00 -1.41
N ASN A 224 4.45 2.18 -0.81
CA ASN A 224 3.56 2.70 0.22
C ASN A 224 2.29 3.36 -0.32
N GLU A 225 2.33 4.01 -1.49
CA GLU A 225 1.19 4.75 -2.03
C GLU A 225 0.33 3.91 -2.99
N ALA A 226 0.93 3.02 -3.77
CA ALA A 226 0.18 2.07 -4.62
C ALA A 226 -0.27 0.84 -3.80
N GLY A 227 0.58 0.31 -2.91
CA GLY A 227 0.23 -0.84 -2.04
C GLY A 227 0.37 -2.20 -2.73
N ASP A 228 -0.39 -2.44 -3.79
CA ASP A 228 -0.47 -3.75 -4.46
C ASP A 228 -0.34 -3.65 -6.00
N PRO A 229 -0.06 -4.78 -6.70
CA PRO A 229 0.07 -4.79 -8.16
C PRO A 229 -1.20 -4.36 -8.89
N GLY A 230 -2.37 -4.68 -8.35
CA GLY A 230 -3.67 -4.26 -8.88
C GLY A 230 -3.79 -2.75 -8.87
N SER A 231 -3.46 -2.11 -7.74
CA SER A 231 -3.40 -0.66 -7.63
C SER A 231 -2.37 -0.02 -8.56
N LEU A 232 -1.21 -0.64 -8.78
CA LEU A 232 -0.18 -0.11 -9.70
C LEU A 232 -0.59 -0.16 -11.17
N LEU A 233 -1.30 -1.21 -11.60
CA LEU A 233 -1.64 -1.45 -13.00
C LEU A 233 -3.08 -1.04 -13.36
N GLY A 234 -3.97 -0.97 -12.37
CA GLY A 234 -5.40 -0.75 -12.55
C GLY A 234 -5.93 0.60 -12.08
N THR A 235 -5.07 1.50 -11.58
CA THR A 235 -5.47 2.86 -11.14
C THR A 235 -4.79 3.94 -11.96
N ARG A 236 -5.39 5.14 -11.95
CA ARG A 236 -4.82 6.30 -12.65
C ARG A 236 -3.50 6.73 -12.01
N TYR A 237 -3.42 6.66 -10.69
CA TYR A 237 -2.18 6.89 -9.94
C TYR A 237 -1.06 5.95 -10.41
N GLY A 238 -1.36 4.66 -10.49
CA GLY A 238 -0.41 3.64 -10.93
C GLY A 238 0.11 3.88 -12.36
N HIS A 239 -0.78 4.24 -13.30
CA HIS A 239 -0.38 4.60 -14.67
C HIS A 239 0.57 5.80 -14.74
N LEU A 240 0.36 6.81 -13.89
CA LEU A 240 1.26 7.96 -13.82
C LEU A 240 2.63 7.59 -13.23
N VAL A 241 2.70 6.65 -12.27
CA VAL A 241 3.97 6.11 -11.76
C VAL A 241 4.70 5.34 -12.87
N LEU A 242 3.99 4.51 -13.63
CA LEU A 242 4.55 3.78 -14.77
C LEU A 242 5.05 4.74 -15.85
N LEU A 243 4.29 5.79 -16.18
CA LEU A 243 4.72 6.83 -17.12
C LEU A 243 5.97 7.56 -16.61
N LYS A 244 6.02 7.95 -15.33
CA LYS A 244 7.21 8.58 -14.71
C LYS A 244 8.44 7.67 -14.83
N SER A 245 8.25 6.37 -14.60
CA SER A 245 9.32 5.36 -14.67
C SER A 245 9.78 5.11 -16.11
N ALA A 246 8.85 5.08 -17.06
CA ALA A 246 9.14 4.98 -18.49
C ALA A 246 9.91 6.20 -19.00
N LEU A 247 9.59 7.41 -18.53
CA LEU A 247 10.33 8.64 -18.84
C LEU A 247 11.74 8.66 -18.24
N LEU A 248 11.95 8.02 -17.09
CA LEU A 248 13.27 7.91 -16.45
C LEU A 248 14.22 6.99 -17.23
N ALA A 249 13.72 5.95 -17.91
CA ALA A 249 14.57 5.00 -18.63
C ALA A 249 15.43 5.65 -19.75
N PRO A 250 14.88 6.51 -20.64
CA PRO A 250 15.68 7.29 -21.58
C PRO A 250 16.71 8.20 -20.91
N VAL A 251 16.38 8.84 -19.78
CA VAL A 251 17.33 9.67 -19.01
C VAL A 251 18.53 8.85 -18.55
N LEU A 252 18.28 7.66 -17.98
CA LEU A 252 19.34 6.77 -17.54
C LEU A 252 20.19 6.25 -18.71
N ALA A 253 19.55 5.93 -19.84
CA ALA A 253 20.25 5.51 -21.06
C ALA A 253 21.15 6.63 -21.61
N LEU A 254 20.62 7.86 -21.67
CA LEU A 254 21.35 9.07 -22.08
C LEU A 254 22.52 9.36 -21.12
N ALA A 255 22.29 9.32 -19.81
CA ALA A 255 23.32 9.53 -18.80
C ALA A 255 24.44 8.48 -18.91
N ALA A 256 24.09 7.21 -19.09
CA ALA A 256 25.06 6.13 -19.30
C ALA A 256 25.84 6.30 -20.61
N TRP A 257 25.18 6.73 -21.69
CA TRP A 257 25.83 7.06 -22.96
C TRP A 257 26.82 8.21 -22.79
N ASN A 258 26.40 9.32 -22.17
CA ASN A 258 27.22 10.49 -21.92
C ASN A 258 28.47 10.14 -21.10
N ARG A 259 28.30 9.35 -20.05
CA ARG A 259 29.40 8.91 -19.19
C ARG A 259 30.40 7.98 -19.89
N ARG A 260 29.94 7.13 -20.81
CA ARG A 260 30.80 6.15 -21.51
C ARG A 260 31.45 6.72 -22.78
N ARG A 261 30.78 7.65 -23.46
CA ARG A 261 31.22 8.19 -24.76
C ARG A 261 31.78 9.59 -24.64
N PHE A 262 31.09 10.54 -24.03
CA PHE A 262 31.51 11.94 -24.03
C PHE A 262 32.53 12.27 -22.94
N LEU A 263 32.29 11.82 -21.70
CA LEU A 263 33.16 12.13 -20.55
C LEU A 263 34.63 11.67 -20.68
N PRO A 264 34.95 10.51 -21.32
CA PRO A 264 36.33 10.13 -21.59
C PRO A 264 37.05 11.04 -22.60
N HIS A 265 36.34 11.57 -23.60
CA HIS A 265 36.89 12.52 -24.58
C HIS A 265 37.15 13.90 -23.97
N LEU A 266 36.57 14.18 -22.81
CA LEU A 266 36.88 15.36 -21.99
C LEU A 266 38.04 15.12 -21.01
N GLY A 267 38.64 13.93 -21.02
CA GLY A 267 39.70 13.51 -20.11
C GLY A 267 41.13 13.84 -20.54
N GLY A 268 41.32 14.46 -21.71
CA GLY A 268 42.60 15.07 -22.11
C GLY A 268 42.88 16.38 -21.36
N ASP A 269 44.00 17.03 -21.65
CA ASP A 269 44.34 18.33 -21.05
C ASP A 269 43.19 19.32 -21.33
N ALA A 270 42.61 19.93 -20.30
CA ALA A 270 41.26 20.50 -20.42
C ALA A 270 41.20 21.73 -21.36
N ALA A 271 42.35 22.26 -21.76
CA ALA A 271 42.53 23.25 -22.83
C ALA A 271 42.32 22.69 -24.26
N THR A 272 42.41 21.37 -24.44
CA THR A 272 42.28 20.65 -25.73
C THR A 272 40.83 20.36 -26.13
N VAL A 273 39.87 20.51 -25.20
CA VAL A 273 38.44 20.29 -25.50
C VAL A 273 37.94 21.39 -26.44
N GLY A 274 37.55 21.02 -27.66
CA GLY A 274 37.04 21.99 -28.65
C GLY A 274 35.72 22.67 -28.21
N ARG A 275 35.54 23.93 -28.63
CA ARG A 275 34.30 24.71 -28.43
C ARG A 275 33.04 23.99 -28.95
N PRO A 276 33.06 23.29 -30.11
CA PRO A 276 31.89 22.52 -30.58
C PRO A 276 31.48 21.39 -29.62
N ALA A 277 32.45 20.72 -29.00
CA ALA A 277 32.18 19.67 -28.01
C ALA A 277 31.48 20.26 -26.77
N MET A 278 31.90 21.45 -26.33
CA MET A 278 31.26 22.15 -25.22
C MET A 278 29.82 22.60 -25.54
N ARG A 279 29.54 23.05 -26.78
CA ARG A 279 28.17 23.32 -27.25
C ARG A 279 27.32 22.06 -27.28
N GLY A 280 27.89 20.95 -27.75
CA GLY A 280 27.25 19.64 -27.74
C GLY A 280 26.87 19.20 -26.34
N LEU A 281 27.78 19.33 -25.37
CA LEU A 281 27.53 19.02 -23.97
C LEU A 281 26.42 19.92 -23.37
N ALA A 282 26.43 21.23 -23.64
CA ALA A 282 25.40 22.14 -23.16
C ALA A 282 24.00 21.77 -23.70
N ARG A 283 23.89 21.47 -25.00
CA ARG A 283 22.62 21.02 -25.61
C ARG A 283 22.16 19.69 -25.03
N PHE A 284 23.08 18.78 -24.77
CA PHE A 284 22.77 17.48 -24.19
C PHE A 284 22.21 17.61 -22.76
N ILE A 285 22.86 18.40 -21.90
CA ILE A 285 22.39 18.69 -20.54
C ILE A 285 21.03 19.41 -20.61
N GLY A 286 20.84 20.31 -21.58
CA GLY A 286 19.55 20.96 -21.84
C GLY A 286 18.44 19.95 -22.19
N LEU A 287 18.73 18.96 -23.03
CA LEU A 287 17.78 17.89 -23.36
C LEU A 287 17.45 17.04 -22.12
N GLU A 288 18.44 16.69 -21.30
CA GLU A 288 18.22 15.98 -20.03
C GLU A 288 17.31 16.78 -19.09
N ALA A 289 17.52 18.10 -18.99
CA ALA A 289 16.68 18.98 -18.20
C ALA A 289 15.23 19.06 -18.72
N LEU A 290 15.02 19.03 -20.05
CA LEU A 290 13.68 19.00 -20.66
C LEU A 290 12.93 17.71 -20.33
N VAL A 291 13.60 16.56 -20.43
CA VAL A 291 12.98 15.27 -20.05
C VAL A 291 12.72 15.24 -18.54
N GLY A 292 13.64 15.75 -17.72
CA GLY A 292 13.44 15.90 -16.28
C GLY A 292 12.26 16.82 -15.92
N LEU A 293 12.02 17.89 -16.70
CA LEU A 293 10.84 18.74 -16.54
C LEU A 293 9.55 18.00 -16.89
N ALA A 294 9.54 17.16 -17.93
CA ALA A 294 8.39 16.30 -18.23
C ALA A 294 8.11 15.31 -17.09
N ILE A 295 9.15 14.70 -16.50
CA ILE A 295 9.05 13.87 -15.30
C ILE A 295 8.45 14.67 -14.13
N LEU A 296 8.87 15.93 -13.94
CA LEU A 296 8.35 16.80 -12.89
C LEU A 296 6.87 17.15 -13.10
N VAL A 297 6.41 17.35 -14.35
CA VAL A 297 4.98 17.54 -14.66
C VAL A 297 4.18 16.31 -14.26
N VAL A 298 4.63 15.11 -14.64
CA VAL A 298 3.98 13.84 -14.24
C VAL A 298 4.00 13.69 -12.71
N ALA A 299 5.12 14.00 -12.05
CA ALA A 299 5.21 13.96 -10.59
C ALA A 299 4.27 14.97 -9.90
N GLY A 300 4.09 16.17 -10.48
CA GLY A 300 3.13 17.15 -9.98
C GLY A 300 1.68 16.71 -10.16
N THR A 301 1.36 15.98 -11.24
CA THR A 301 0.05 15.34 -11.41
C THR A 301 -0.17 14.20 -10.40
N LEU A 302 0.86 13.40 -10.13
CA LEU A 302 0.82 12.33 -9.11
C LEU A 302 0.53 12.89 -7.72
N ALA A 303 1.20 13.98 -7.33
CA ALA A 303 1.05 14.59 -6.01
C ALA A 303 -0.36 15.10 -5.68
N VAL A 304 -1.24 15.17 -6.68
CA VAL A 304 -2.62 15.63 -6.55
C VAL A 304 -3.65 14.57 -6.97
N THR A 305 -3.19 13.41 -7.41
CA THR A 305 -4.04 12.26 -7.74
C THR A 305 -4.18 11.41 -6.48
N PRO A 306 -5.38 10.92 -6.13
CA PRO A 306 -5.55 10.03 -4.99
C PRO A 306 -4.57 8.85 -5.08
N PRO A 307 -3.89 8.46 -3.99
CA PRO A 307 -3.00 7.30 -3.99
C PRO A 307 -3.74 6.05 -4.47
N GLY A 308 -3.05 5.19 -5.26
CA GLY A 308 -3.65 3.98 -5.84
C GLY A 308 -4.32 3.09 -4.79
N ARG A 309 -3.75 3.00 -3.59
CA ARG A 309 -4.32 2.25 -2.46
C ARG A 309 -5.66 2.77 -1.93
N HIS A 310 -6.13 3.93 -2.37
CA HIS A 310 -7.44 4.50 -2.02
C HIS A 310 -8.42 4.48 -3.21
N GLU A 311 -7.96 4.10 -4.39
CA GLU A 311 -8.80 3.89 -5.56
C GLU A 311 -9.18 2.39 -5.66
N THR A 312 -10.28 2.10 -6.35
CA THR A 312 -10.65 0.73 -6.71
C THR A 312 -9.96 0.36 -8.02
N PRO A 313 -9.00 -0.59 -8.02
CA PRO A 313 -8.28 -0.94 -9.23
C PRO A 313 -9.17 -1.74 -10.19
N LEU A 314 -9.04 -1.45 -11.48
CA LEU A 314 -9.56 -2.30 -12.56
C LEU A 314 -8.40 -3.07 -13.18
N TRP A 315 -8.36 -4.39 -12.95
CA TRP A 315 -7.28 -5.21 -13.45
C TRP A 315 -7.33 -5.36 -14.98
N PRO A 316 -6.26 -5.03 -15.72
CA PRO A 316 -6.31 -4.98 -17.19
C PRO A 316 -5.98 -6.31 -17.89
N PHE A 317 -5.55 -7.34 -17.16
CA PHE A 317 -5.09 -8.60 -17.75
C PHE A 317 -6.03 -9.77 -17.40
N SER A 318 -6.08 -10.79 -18.25
CA SER A 318 -6.87 -12.01 -17.99
C SER A 318 -6.17 -12.99 -17.03
N PHE A 319 -5.00 -12.64 -16.50
CA PHE A 319 -4.22 -13.47 -15.59
C PHE A 319 -3.61 -12.64 -14.47
N ARG A 320 -3.29 -13.29 -13.35
CA ARG A 320 -2.44 -12.75 -12.27
C ARG A 320 -1.39 -13.77 -11.88
N LEU A 321 -0.27 -13.32 -11.35
CA LEU A 321 0.70 -14.21 -10.73
C LEU A 321 0.26 -14.47 -9.29
N ALA A 322 0.06 -15.74 -8.93
CA ALA A 322 -0.44 -16.19 -7.64
C ALA A 322 0.38 -17.36 -7.09
N PRO A 323 1.69 -17.16 -6.81
CA PRO A 323 2.54 -18.22 -6.27
C PRO A 323 1.97 -18.82 -4.99
N GLU A 324 1.31 -18.03 -4.14
CA GLU A 324 0.65 -18.50 -2.92
C GLU A 324 -0.41 -19.59 -3.17
N VAL A 325 -1.06 -19.57 -4.33
CA VAL A 325 -2.07 -20.55 -4.73
C VAL A 325 -1.44 -21.73 -5.46
N THR A 326 -0.52 -21.47 -6.39
CA THR A 326 -0.02 -22.52 -7.30
C THR A 326 1.17 -23.31 -6.76
N TRP A 327 1.88 -22.81 -5.74
CA TRP A 327 3.15 -23.42 -5.29
C TRP A 327 3.01 -24.85 -4.77
N SER A 328 1.85 -25.19 -4.21
CA SER A 328 1.54 -26.52 -3.69
C SER A 328 1.15 -27.51 -4.79
N LEU A 329 0.89 -27.03 -6.02
CA LEU A 329 0.48 -27.88 -7.14
C LEU A 329 1.65 -28.76 -7.62
N PRO A 330 1.39 -30.02 -8.00
CA PRO A 330 2.41 -30.92 -8.50
C PRO A 330 3.20 -30.33 -9.69
N GLY A 331 4.53 -30.36 -9.62
CA GLY A 331 5.41 -29.95 -10.73
C GLY A 331 5.68 -28.44 -10.86
N VAL A 332 4.86 -27.57 -10.28
CA VAL A 332 5.03 -26.10 -10.36
C VAL A 332 6.39 -25.67 -9.82
N LYS A 333 6.74 -26.08 -8.60
CA LYS A 333 8.03 -25.75 -7.97
C LYS A 333 9.22 -26.14 -8.85
N THR A 334 9.20 -27.33 -9.44
CA THR A 334 10.28 -27.82 -10.31
C THR A 334 10.42 -26.97 -11.56
N GLN A 335 9.29 -26.67 -12.24
CA GLN A 335 9.30 -25.83 -13.44
C GLN A 335 9.81 -24.42 -13.15
N VAL A 336 9.36 -23.81 -12.04
CA VAL A 336 9.80 -22.48 -11.61
C VAL A 336 11.30 -22.48 -11.30
N MET A 337 11.81 -23.50 -10.60
CA MET A 337 13.24 -23.60 -10.30
C MET A 337 14.09 -23.76 -11.57
N ILE A 338 13.66 -24.58 -12.53
CA ILE A 338 14.36 -24.73 -13.81
C ILE A 338 14.41 -23.38 -14.54
N GLY A 339 13.26 -22.72 -14.69
CA GLY A 339 13.19 -21.41 -15.34
C GLY A 339 14.07 -20.36 -14.63
N ALA A 340 14.07 -20.34 -13.30
CA ALA A 340 14.92 -19.46 -12.50
C ALA A 340 16.43 -19.70 -12.72
N GLN A 341 16.87 -20.95 -12.88
CA GLN A 341 18.26 -21.26 -13.22
C GLN A 341 18.62 -20.76 -14.62
N ILE A 342 17.72 -20.90 -15.60
CA ILE A 342 17.94 -20.37 -16.96
C ILE A 342 18.01 -18.83 -16.94
N VAL A 343 17.16 -18.16 -16.16
CA VAL A 343 17.22 -16.70 -15.95
C VAL A 343 18.56 -16.30 -15.34
N LEU A 344 19.05 -17.04 -14.33
CA LEU A 344 20.34 -16.79 -13.70
C LEU A 344 21.49 -16.90 -14.71
N ILE A 345 21.49 -17.92 -15.57
CA ILE A 345 22.46 -18.07 -16.67
C ILE A 345 22.40 -16.85 -17.60
N GLY A 346 21.18 -16.39 -17.94
CA GLY A 346 20.98 -15.16 -18.72
C GLY A 346 21.57 -13.92 -18.06
N ILE A 347 21.34 -13.70 -16.76
CA ILE A 347 21.91 -12.57 -16.00
C ILE A 347 23.44 -12.64 -15.98
N LEU A 348 24.00 -13.82 -15.69
CA LEU A 348 25.46 -14.02 -15.70
C LEU A 348 26.06 -13.75 -17.08
N ALA A 349 25.37 -14.13 -18.16
CA ALA A 349 25.78 -13.80 -19.53
C ALA A 349 25.72 -12.30 -19.84
N VAL A 350 24.73 -11.56 -19.31
CA VAL A 350 24.72 -10.08 -19.39
C VAL A 350 25.93 -9.49 -18.69
N ILE A 351 26.21 -9.92 -17.45
CA ILE A 351 27.36 -9.45 -16.67
C ILE A 351 28.67 -9.76 -17.41
N ALA A 352 28.84 -10.99 -17.88
CA ALA A 352 29.98 -11.40 -18.68
C ALA A 352 30.10 -10.57 -19.97
N GLY A 353 29.00 -10.27 -20.66
CA GLY A 353 28.99 -9.41 -21.85
C GLY A 353 29.34 -7.95 -21.57
N ILE A 354 29.12 -7.46 -20.35
CA ILE A 354 29.55 -6.13 -19.90
C ILE A 354 31.06 -6.12 -19.60
N LEU A 355 31.58 -7.18 -18.96
CA LEU A 355 32.98 -7.30 -18.57
C LEU A 355 33.90 -7.68 -19.75
N VAL A 356 33.46 -8.56 -20.64
CA VAL A 356 34.25 -9.14 -21.72
C VAL A 356 33.83 -8.55 -23.07
N ARG A 357 34.53 -7.51 -23.51
CA ARG A 357 34.22 -6.79 -24.77
C ARG A 357 34.29 -7.65 -26.03
N ARG A 358 35.15 -8.68 -26.06
CA ARG A 358 35.41 -9.52 -27.25
C ARG A 358 34.20 -10.34 -27.69
N TRP A 359 33.41 -10.87 -26.75
CA TRP A 359 32.27 -11.76 -27.02
C TRP A 359 30.92 -11.08 -26.77
N ARG A 360 30.93 -9.77 -26.57
CA ARG A 360 29.76 -8.98 -26.15
C ARG A 360 28.49 -9.22 -26.97
N PRO A 361 28.48 -9.18 -28.32
CA PRO A 361 27.22 -9.35 -29.06
C PRO A 361 26.65 -10.76 -28.89
N LEU A 362 27.50 -11.80 -28.89
CA LEU A 362 27.08 -13.19 -28.70
C LEU A 362 26.57 -13.46 -27.28
N LEU A 363 27.26 -12.95 -26.26
CA LEU A 363 26.85 -13.07 -24.87
C LEU A 363 25.54 -12.34 -24.59
N LEU A 364 25.34 -11.14 -25.17
CA LEU A 364 24.10 -10.39 -25.00
C LEU A 364 22.91 -11.03 -25.75
N ALA A 365 23.15 -11.59 -26.94
CA ALA A 365 22.12 -12.33 -27.68
C ALA A 365 21.73 -13.63 -26.96
N GLY A 366 22.71 -14.42 -26.52
CA GLY A 366 22.47 -15.63 -25.72
C GLY A 366 21.80 -15.32 -24.39
N ALA A 367 22.18 -14.22 -23.73
CA ALA A 367 21.52 -13.74 -22.52
C ALA A 367 20.05 -13.41 -22.77
N ALA A 368 19.73 -12.69 -23.85
CA ALA A 368 18.35 -12.35 -24.18
C ALA A 368 17.49 -13.60 -24.40
N ILE A 369 18.01 -14.60 -25.13
CA ILE A 369 17.32 -15.87 -25.36
C ILE A 369 17.11 -16.61 -24.03
N ALA A 370 18.15 -16.75 -23.21
CA ALA A 370 18.07 -17.43 -21.92
C ALA A 370 17.08 -16.73 -20.97
N LEU A 371 17.08 -15.39 -20.90
CA LEU A 371 16.13 -14.64 -20.08
C LEU A 371 14.69 -14.89 -20.52
N VAL A 372 14.41 -14.83 -21.82
CA VAL A 372 13.06 -15.09 -22.36
C VAL A 372 12.64 -16.55 -22.11
N ALA A 373 13.51 -17.51 -22.42
CA ALA A 373 13.22 -18.94 -22.20
C ALA A 373 13.01 -19.26 -20.72
N GLY A 374 13.84 -18.70 -19.83
CA GLY A 374 13.72 -18.89 -18.40
C GLY A 374 12.44 -18.28 -17.82
N LEU A 375 12.07 -17.07 -18.25
CA LEU A 375 10.79 -16.45 -17.85
C LEU A 375 9.59 -17.23 -18.39
N GLN A 376 9.64 -17.68 -19.65
CA GLN A 376 8.60 -18.52 -20.26
C GLN A 376 8.44 -19.86 -19.55
N GLN A 377 9.51 -20.41 -18.97
CA GLN A 377 9.46 -21.63 -18.18
C GLN A 377 8.97 -21.40 -16.75
N ALA A 378 9.30 -20.25 -16.15
CA ALA A 378 9.02 -19.96 -14.74
C ALA A 378 7.65 -19.31 -14.48
N LEU A 379 7.17 -18.42 -15.37
CA LEU A 379 5.99 -17.60 -15.10
C LEU A 379 4.64 -18.28 -15.36
N PRO A 380 4.42 -19.02 -16.47
CA PRO A 380 3.12 -19.66 -16.73
C PRO A 380 2.58 -20.55 -15.61
N PRO A 381 3.37 -21.40 -14.92
CA PRO A 381 2.85 -22.21 -13.82
C PRO A 381 2.50 -21.40 -12.56
N LEU A 382 2.88 -20.12 -12.51
CA LEU A 382 2.50 -19.17 -11.46
C LEU A 382 1.28 -18.33 -11.84
N ALA A 383 0.83 -18.41 -13.09
CA ALA A 383 -0.29 -17.63 -13.58
C ALA A 383 -1.61 -18.37 -13.31
N VAL A 384 -2.58 -17.64 -12.75
CA VAL A 384 -3.97 -18.07 -12.63
C VAL A 384 -4.86 -17.07 -13.35
N ASP A 385 -6.07 -17.48 -13.71
CA ASP A 385 -7.06 -16.59 -14.32
C ASP A 385 -7.36 -15.41 -13.40
N ALA A 386 -7.52 -14.23 -14.01
CA ALA A 386 -7.88 -13.00 -13.32
C ALA A 386 -8.92 -12.22 -14.12
N TYR A 387 -9.60 -11.34 -13.42
CA TYR A 387 -10.76 -10.59 -13.88
C TYR A 387 -10.62 -9.12 -13.51
N PRO A 388 -11.35 -8.20 -14.17
CA PRO A 388 -11.29 -6.77 -13.84
C PRO A 388 -11.49 -6.45 -12.36
N THR A 389 -12.28 -7.27 -11.64
CA THR A 389 -12.55 -7.10 -10.21
C THR A 389 -11.63 -7.90 -9.30
N THR A 390 -10.60 -8.63 -9.78
CA THR A 390 -9.70 -9.46 -8.94
C THR A 390 -9.15 -8.70 -7.71
N TYR A 391 -8.75 -7.45 -7.89
CA TYR A 391 -8.21 -6.59 -6.82
C TYR A 391 -9.28 -5.65 -6.22
N LEU A 392 -10.57 -5.91 -6.48
CA LEU A 392 -11.67 -5.17 -5.89
C LEU A 392 -11.78 -5.52 -4.41
N ARG A 393 -11.77 -4.49 -3.57
CA ARG A 393 -11.95 -4.62 -2.12
C ARG A 393 -13.42 -4.85 -1.78
N PRO A 394 -13.74 -5.77 -0.84
CA PRO A 394 -15.10 -5.98 -0.38
C PRO A 394 -15.74 -4.70 0.16
N ALA A 395 -16.94 -4.38 -0.32
CA ALA A 395 -17.71 -3.23 0.18
C ALA A 395 -18.41 -3.54 1.52
N VAL A 396 -18.64 -4.82 1.82
CA VAL A 396 -19.32 -5.27 3.03
C VAL A 396 -18.32 -6.01 3.94
N PRO A 397 -18.19 -5.60 5.22
CA PRO A 397 -17.25 -6.24 6.14
C PRO A 397 -17.68 -7.65 6.51
N TYR A 398 -16.70 -8.50 6.83
CA TYR A 398 -16.93 -9.89 7.23
C TYR A 398 -17.52 -9.97 8.64
N THR A 399 -18.86 -9.91 8.71
CA THR A 399 -19.64 -9.90 9.95
C THR A 399 -20.65 -11.03 10.00
N ALA A 400 -21.10 -11.41 11.19
CA ALA A 400 -22.14 -12.42 11.38
C ALA A 400 -23.48 -12.02 10.74
N ALA A 401 -23.81 -10.72 10.72
CA ALA A 401 -24.99 -10.23 10.01
C ALA A 401 -24.87 -10.46 8.49
N SER A 402 -23.71 -10.11 7.91
CA SER A 402 -23.40 -10.34 6.49
C SER A 402 -23.43 -11.82 6.13
N VAL A 403 -22.78 -12.68 6.93
CA VAL A 403 -22.75 -14.13 6.71
C VAL A 403 -24.15 -14.74 6.84
N ALA A 404 -24.95 -14.32 7.82
CA ALA A 404 -26.33 -14.78 8.00
C ALA A 404 -27.23 -14.37 6.82
N HIS A 405 -27.13 -13.12 6.38
CA HIS A 405 -27.85 -12.64 5.19
C HIS A 405 -27.43 -13.40 3.93
N GLY A 406 -26.12 -13.56 3.72
CA GLY A 406 -25.57 -14.36 2.62
C GLY A 406 -26.07 -15.80 2.62
N GLY A 407 -26.24 -16.43 3.78
CA GLY A 407 -26.80 -17.78 3.90
C GLY A 407 -28.27 -17.86 3.45
N ALA A 408 -29.08 -16.84 3.75
CA ALA A 408 -30.46 -16.75 3.28
C ALA A 408 -30.50 -16.59 1.75
N LEU A 409 -29.69 -15.68 1.19
CA LEU A 409 -29.55 -15.47 -0.24
C LEU A 409 -29.06 -16.73 -0.97
N PHE A 410 -28.09 -17.44 -0.39
CA PHE A 410 -27.53 -18.67 -0.94
C PHE A 410 -28.59 -19.77 -1.02
N THR A 411 -29.41 -19.90 0.02
CA THR A 411 -30.52 -20.87 0.04
C THR A 411 -31.53 -20.57 -1.06
N ALA A 412 -31.84 -19.28 -1.29
CA ALA A 412 -32.78 -18.85 -2.31
C ALA A 412 -32.25 -19.00 -3.74
N SER A 413 -30.96 -18.72 -3.97
CA SER A 413 -30.43 -18.51 -5.33
C SER A 413 -29.37 -19.52 -5.78
N CYS A 414 -28.68 -20.18 -4.85
CA CYS A 414 -27.48 -20.99 -5.14
C CYS A 414 -27.65 -22.47 -4.79
N ALA A 415 -28.47 -22.80 -3.78
CA ALA A 415 -28.60 -24.16 -3.25
C ALA A 415 -29.14 -25.19 -4.25
N ALA A 416 -29.88 -24.76 -5.29
CA ALA A 416 -30.37 -25.66 -6.34
C ALA A 416 -29.23 -26.38 -7.08
N CYS A 417 -28.10 -25.71 -7.30
CA CYS A 417 -26.91 -26.28 -7.94
C CYS A 417 -25.84 -26.67 -6.92
N HIS A 418 -25.55 -25.80 -5.94
CA HIS A 418 -24.46 -26.03 -4.98
C HIS A 418 -24.85 -26.90 -3.78
N GLY A 419 -26.14 -27.25 -3.62
CA GLY A 419 -26.66 -27.95 -2.44
C GLY A 419 -26.81 -27.03 -1.23
N SER A 420 -27.64 -27.40 -0.26
CA SER A 420 -27.86 -26.58 0.95
C SER A 420 -26.61 -26.46 1.83
N THR A 421 -25.66 -27.40 1.69
CA THR A 421 -24.40 -27.41 2.43
C THR A 421 -23.22 -26.82 1.64
N GLY A 422 -23.43 -26.44 0.37
CA GLY A 422 -22.40 -25.89 -0.50
C GLY A 422 -21.45 -26.90 -1.15
N ARG A 423 -21.74 -28.21 -1.08
CA ARG A 423 -20.84 -29.29 -1.56
C ARG A 423 -20.91 -29.58 -3.05
N GLY A 424 -21.73 -28.85 -3.80
CA GLY A 424 -21.93 -29.08 -5.23
C GLY A 424 -22.85 -30.27 -5.52
N ASP A 425 -23.68 -30.66 -4.56
CA ASP A 425 -24.59 -31.82 -4.60
C ASP A 425 -26.06 -31.41 -4.69
N GLY A 426 -26.35 -30.21 -5.20
CA GLY A 426 -27.71 -29.71 -5.39
C GLY A 426 -28.51 -30.54 -6.40
N PRO A 427 -29.85 -30.54 -6.32
CA PRO A 427 -30.70 -31.33 -7.20
C PRO A 427 -30.49 -31.04 -8.70
N ALA A 428 -30.08 -29.82 -9.06
CA ALA A 428 -29.77 -29.44 -10.44
C ALA A 428 -28.33 -29.81 -10.88
N ALA A 429 -27.44 -30.17 -9.95
CA ALA A 429 -26.02 -30.41 -10.24
C ALA A 429 -25.80 -31.55 -11.25
N ALA A 430 -26.61 -32.61 -11.19
CA ALA A 430 -26.48 -33.78 -12.07
C ALA A 430 -26.76 -33.47 -13.55
N GLY A 431 -27.51 -32.39 -13.84
CA GLY A 431 -27.84 -31.99 -15.21
C GLY A 431 -26.81 -31.07 -15.87
N LEU A 432 -25.76 -30.67 -15.15
CA LEU A 432 -24.77 -29.71 -15.63
C LEU A 432 -23.58 -30.39 -16.33
N PRO A 433 -23.03 -29.78 -17.39
CA PRO A 433 -21.95 -30.37 -18.18
C PRO A 433 -20.60 -30.41 -17.45
N ARG A 434 -20.48 -29.67 -16.33
CA ARG A 434 -19.31 -29.66 -15.46
C ARG A 434 -19.78 -29.91 -14.04
N ARG A 435 -18.96 -30.66 -13.28
CA ARG A 435 -19.19 -30.87 -11.86
C ARG A 435 -19.25 -29.52 -11.15
N VAL A 436 -20.32 -29.30 -10.38
CA VAL A 436 -20.48 -28.09 -9.57
C VAL A 436 -19.39 -28.06 -8.50
N ALA A 437 -18.82 -26.88 -8.27
CA ALA A 437 -17.75 -26.70 -7.29
C ALA A 437 -18.24 -26.97 -5.86
N ASP A 438 -17.42 -27.67 -5.09
CA ASP A 438 -17.56 -27.78 -3.64
C ASP A 438 -17.02 -26.50 -2.99
N LEU A 439 -17.93 -25.63 -2.53
CA LEU A 439 -17.63 -24.35 -1.91
C LEU A 439 -17.15 -24.49 -0.45
N THR A 440 -17.19 -25.70 0.12
CA THR A 440 -16.64 -25.98 1.45
C THR A 440 -15.15 -26.33 1.38
N ALA A 441 -14.65 -26.69 0.21
CA ALA A 441 -13.26 -27.10 0.04
C ALA A 441 -12.28 -25.91 0.14
N PRO A 442 -10.99 -26.16 0.46
CA PRO A 442 -10.00 -25.09 0.68
C PRO A 442 -9.80 -24.13 -0.50
N HIS A 443 -9.92 -24.62 -1.75
CA HIS A 443 -9.73 -23.81 -2.96
C HIS A 443 -10.65 -22.57 -3.02
N THR A 444 -11.80 -22.61 -2.36
CA THR A 444 -12.74 -21.47 -2.27
C THR A 444 -12.06 -20.25 -1.64
N ASN A 445 -11.21 -20.45 -0.64
CA ASN A 445 -10.46 -19.38 0.02
C ASN A 445 -9.16 -19.01 -0.71
N ASP A 446 -8.72 -19.81 -1.69
CA ASP A 446 -7.58 -19.49 -2.57
C ASP A 446 -7.94 -18.48 -3.67
N HIS A 447 -9.24 -18.31 -3.95
CA HIS A 447 -9.75 -17.31 -4.86
C HIS A 447 -9.85 -15.93 -4.20
N THR A 448 -9.60 -14.86 -4.94
CA THR A 448 -9.78 -13.51 -4.40
C THR A 448 -11.28 -13.20 -4.26
N ALA A 449 -11.65 -12.33 -3.32
CA ALA A 449 -13.04 -11.93 -3.14
C ALA A 449 -13.57 -11.23 -4.41
N GLY A 450 -12.67 -10.51 -5.09
CA GLY A 450 -12.88 -9.90 -6.38
C GLY A 450 -13.19 -10.86 -7.53
N ASP A 451 -12.52 -12.02 -7.59
CA ASP A 451 -12.82 -13.07 -8.57
C ASP A 451 -14.21 -13.66 -8.32
N MET A 452 -14.55 -13.94 -7.05
CA MET A 452 -15.87 -14.43 -6.67
C MET A 452 -16.97 -13.42 -7.03
N PHE A 453 -16.71 -12.13 -6.80
CA PHE A 453 -17.61 -11.05 -7.21
C PHE A 453 -17.81 -11.03 -8.74
N TRP A 454 -16.74 -11.23 -9.51
CA TRP A 454 -16.85 -11.33 -10.97
C TRP A 454 -17.78 -12.46 -11.40
N TRP A 455 -17.58 -13.66 -10.85
CA TRP A 455 -18.36 -14.85 -11.18
C TRP A 455 -19.82 -14.72 -10.76
N LEU A 456 -20.11 -14.20 -9.57
CA LEU A 456 -21.49 -13.94 -9.14
C LEU A 456 -22.16 -12.91 -10.05
N THR A 457 -21.43 -11.90 -10.52
CA THR A 457 -21.98 -10.85 -11.36
C THR A 457 -22.31 -11.35 -12.76
N HIS A 458 -21.37 -12.01 -13.42
CA HIS A 458 -21.44 -12.32 -14.86
C HIS A 458 -21.80 -13.77 -15.15
N GLY A 459 -21.59 -14.68 -14.19
CA GLY A 459 -21.70 -16.12 -14.42
C GLY A 459 -20.67 -16.64 -15.42
N PHE A 460 -20.83 -17.90 -15.81
CA PHE A 460 -20.10 -18.53 -16.90
C PHE A 460 -20.99 -19.61 -17.55
N ALA A 461 -21.63 -19.23 -18.65
CA ALA A 461 -22.56 -20.10 -19.36
C ALA A 461 -21.84 -21.32 -19.99
N PRO A 462 -22.50 -22.49 -20.05
CA PRO A 462 -23.85 -22.80 -19.56
C PRO A 462 -23.89 -23.30 -18.09
N ALA A 463 -22.79 -23.15 -17.32
CA ALA A 463 -22.66 -23.80 -16.02
C ALA A 463 -23.22 -22.98 -14.85
N MET A 464 -22.96 -21.67 -14.80
CA MET A 464 -23.43 -20.78 -13.74
C MET A 464 -24.05 -19.51 -14.33
N PRO A 465 -25.29 -19.13 -13.97
CA PRO A 465 -25.89 -17.87 -14.40
C PRO A 465 -25.21 -16.68 -13.72
N GLY A 466 -25.30 -15.50 -14.36
CA GLY A 466 -24.94 -14.24 -13.73
C GLY A 466 -26.09 -13.70 -12.88
N PHE A 467 -25.78 -13.15 -11.72
CA PHE A 467 -26.73 -12.57 -10.77
C PHE A 467 -26.65 -11.05 -10.67
N GLY A 468 -25.86 -10.39 -11.52
CA GLY A 468 -25.66 -8.93 -11.49
C GLY A 468 -26.96 -8.11 -11.63
N ASP A 469 -27.96 -8.64 -12.33
CA ASP A 469 -29.27 -7.99 -12.52
C ASP A 469 -30.30 -8.38 -11.45
N GLN A 470 -30.02 -9.41 -10.65
CA GLN A 470 -30.95 -9.98 -9.65
C GLN A 470 -30.58 -9.61 -8.22
N LEU A 471 -29.30 -9.43 -7.95
CA LEU A 471 -28.75 -9.18 -6.62
C LEU A 471 -28.05 -7.82 -6.59
N SER A 472 -28.22 -7.09 -5.48
CA SER A 472 -27.50 -5.84 -5.27
C SER A 472 -25.98 -6.08 -5.16
N VAL A 473 -25.20 -4.99 -5.14
CA VAL A 473 -23.74 -5.11 -4.92
C VAL A 473 -23.48 -5.68 -3.53
N GLU A 474 -24.23 -5.22 -2.54
CA GLU A 474 -24.18 -5.64 -1.14
C GLU A 474 -24.55 -7.11 -0.98
N ASP A 475 -25.65 -7.57 -1.60
CA ASP A 475 -26.09 -8.98 -1.55
C ASP A 475 -25.02 -9.94 -2.09
N ARG A 476 -24.31 -9.54 -3.15
CA ARG A 476 -23.21 -10.34 -3.71
C ARG A 476 -22.03 -10.42 -2.74
N TRP A 477 -21.72 -9.34 -2.00
CA TRP A 477 -20.69 -9.39 -0.97
C TRP A 477 -21.12 -10.23 0.24
N ASP A 478 -22.39 -10.18 0.63
CA ASP A 478 -22.94 -11.05 1.67
C ASP A 478 -22.83 -12.53 1.30
N LEU A 479 -23.16 -12.89 0.04
CA LEU A 479 -22.93 -14.23 -0.50
C LEU A 479 -21.46 -14.66 -0.46
N ILE A 480 -20.53 -13.76 -0.81
CA ILE A 480 -19.09 -14.04 -0.76
C ILE A 480 -18.65 -14.29 0.68
N ASN A 481 -19.09 -13.46 1.63
CA ASN A 481 -18.80 -13.66 3.04
C ASN A 481 -19.35 -15.01 3.54
N PHE A 482 -20.57 -15.38 3.14
CA PHE A 482 -21.13 -16.70 3.48
C PHE A 482 -20.33 -17.87 2.87
N THR A 483 -19.97 -17.81 1.60
CA THR A 483 -19.18 -18.89 0.96
C THR A 483 -17.78 -19.05 1.57
N ARG A 484 -17.13 -17.94 1.94
CA ARG A 484 -15.86 -17.97 2.70
C ARG A 484 -16.06 -18.57 4.09
N ALA A 485 -17.15 -18.22 4.77
CA ALA A 485 -17.50 -18.80 6.06
C ALA A 485 -17.74 -20.31 5.97
N LEU A 486 -18.35 -20.82 4.89
CA LEU A 486 -18.51 -22.26 4.65
C LEU A 486 -17.16 -22.98 4.54
N SER A 487 -16.23 -22.45 3.75
CA SER A 487 -14.89 -23.04 3.61
C SER A 487 -14.09 -22.95 4.91
N ALA A 488 -14.15 -21.81 5.61
CA ALA A 488 -13.52 -21.64 6.92
C ALA A 488 -14.10 -22.59 7.98
N ALA A 489 -15.42 -22.81 7.98
CA ALA A 489 -16.10 -23.74 8.89
C ALA A 489 -15.73 -25.20 8.61
N GLU A 490 -15.49 -25.58 7.35
CA GLU A 490 -15.01 -26.91 6.99
C GLU A 490 -13.58 -27.14 7.48
N GLN A 491 -12.70 -26.14 7.34
CA GLN A 491 -11.36 -26.16 7.93
C GLN A 491 -11.41 -26.22 9.47
N ALA A 492 -12.41 -25.57 10.08
CA ALA A 492 -12.63 -25.59 11.52
C ALA A 492 -13.02 -26.97 12.09
N ARG A 493 -13.25 -27.99 11.25
CA ARG A 493 -13.50 -29.36 11.72
C ARG A 493 -12.35 -29.91 12.56
N SER A 494 -11.12 -29.47 12.29
CA SER A 494 -9.94 -29.82 13.08
C SER A 494 -9.81 -29.06 14.40
N LEU A 495 -10.65 -28.05 14.68
CA LEU A 495 -10.63 -27.36 15.98
C LEU A 495 -10.99 -28.34 17.09
N THR A 496 -10.11 -28.39 18.09
CA THR A 496 -10.27 -29.19 19.30
C THR A 496 -10.62 -28.28 20.49
N PRO A 497 -10.94 -28.88 21.65
CA PRO A 497 -11.06 -28.15 22.92
C PRO A 497 -9.74 -27.54 23.45
N ILE A 498 -8.60 -27.79 22.81
CA ILE A 498 -7.28 -27.35 23.25
C ILE A 498 -6.70 -26.46 22.15
N ALA A 499 -6.27 -25.24 22.49
CA ALA A 499 -5.65 -24.35 21.53
C ALA A 499 -4.24 -24.86 21.20
N GLU A 500 -4.00 -25.27 19.95
CA GLU A 500 -2.66 -25.66 19.51
C GLU A 500 -1.82 -24.39 19.24
N PRO A 501 -0.67 -24.20 19.91
CA PRO A 501 0.18 -23.04 19.69
C PRO A 501 0.68 -22.97 18.23
N GLY A 502 0.48 -21.84 17.57
CA GLY A 502 0.98 -21.59 16.22
C GLY A 502 0.23 -22.25 15.06
N ARG A 503 -0.89 -22.93 15.30
CA ARG A 503 -1.73 -23.55 14.24
C ARG A 503 -2.94 -22.69 13.85
N SER A 504 -3.45 -22.96 12.65
CA SER A 504 -4.57 -22.35 11.91
C SER A 504 -5.23 -21.10 12.49
N ARG A 505 -4.93 -19.94 11.88
CA ARG A 505 -5.55 -18.64 12.16
C ARG A 505 -6.90 -18.52 11.43
N LEU A 506 -7.93 -19.19 11.92
CA LEU A 506 -9.29 -19.05 11.38
C LEU A 506 -9.88 -17.73 11.86
N THR A 507 -10.13 -16.79 10.95
CA THR A 507 -10.71 -15.48 11.29
C THR A 507 -12.11 -15.65 11.88
N ALA A 508 -12.33 -15.12 13.09
CA ALA A 508 -13.66 -15.11 13.67
C ALA A 508 -14.52 -14.04 12.97
N PRO A 509 -15.72 -14.37 12.46
CA PRO A 509 -16.64 -13.36 11.94
C PRO A 509 -16.95 -12.30 13.01
N ASP A 510 -16.79 -11.03 12.69
CA ASP A 510 -17.14 -9.97 13.65
C ASP A 510 -18.64 -9.95 13.88
N PHE A 511 -19.11 -9.51 15.04
CA PHE A 511 -20.53 -9.43 15.31
C PHE A 511 -20.87 -8.27 16.23
N THR A 512 -22.06 -7.72 16.04
CA THR A 512 -22.65 -6.69 16.91
C THR A 512 -23.72 -7.32 17.76
N PHE A 513 -23.79 -6.95 19.04
CA PHE A 513 -24.79 -7.43 19.98
C PHE A 513 -25.18 -6.35 20.97
N ALA A 514 -26.38 -6.46 21.54
CA ALA A 514 -26.82 -5.59 22.62
C ALA A 514 -26.93 -6.37 23.94
N THR A 515 -26.65 -5.72 25.06
CA THR A 515 -26.90 -6.21 26.42
C THR A 515 -27.79 -5.20 27.13
N GLY A 516 -29.11 -5.40 27.09
CA GLY A 516 -30.05 -4.36 27.51
C GLY A 516 -29.89 -3.12 26.60
N PRO A 517 -29.70 -1.90 27.13
CA PRO A 517 -29.60 -0.68 26.31
C PRO A 517 -28.21 -0.47 25.67
N ALA A 518 -27.18 -1.22 26.08
CA ALA A 518 -25.81 -1.02 25.60
C ALA A 518 -25.53 -1.87 24.37
N GLN A 519 -25.04 -1.26 23.28
CA GLN A 519 -24.54 -1.96 22.10
C GLN A 519 -23.02 -2.14 22.15
N SER A 520 -22.55 -3.27 21.63
CA SER A 520 -21.14 -3.65 21.59
C SER A 520 -20.84 -4.49 20.35
N ASN A 521 -19.56 -4.72 20.05
CA ASN A 521 -19.14 -5.64 18.98
C ASN A 521 -17.91 -6.46 19.39
N LEU A 522 -17.61 -7.53 18.66
CA LEU A 522 -16.45 -8.38 18.96
C LEU A 522 -15.13 -7.62 18.76
N LYS A 523 -15.03 -6.73 17.78
CA LYS A 523 -13.81 -5.97 17.48
C LYS A 523 -13.27 -5.13 18.65
N ILE A 524 -14.11 -4.60 19.54
CA ILE A 524 -13.60 -3.79 20.68
C ILE A 524 -12.68 -4.56 21.63
N TYR A 525 -12.74 -5.90 21.60
CA TYR A 525 -11.93 -6.79 22.44
C TYR A 525 -10.55 -7.06 21.82
N ARG A 526 -10.37 -6.81 20.52
CA ARG A 526 -9.09 -7.02 19.81
C ARG A 526 -7.98 -6.13 20.41
N GLY A 527 -6.79 -6.70 20.56
CA GLY A 527 -5.64 -6.10 21.21
C GLY A 527 -5.76 -5.96 22.74
N ARG A 528 -6.93 -6.29 23.33
CA ARG A 528 -7.20 -6.11 24.77
C ARG A 528 -7.33 -7.44 25.51
N GLN A 529 -8.26 -8.29 25.09
CA GLN A 529 -8.58 -9.54 25.79
C GLN A 529 -9.12 -10.62 24.84
N PRO A 530 -8.80 -11.92 25.07
CA PRO A 530 -9.53 -13.02 24.46
C PRO A 530 -11.02 -13.01 24.83
N VAL A 531 -11.85 -13.63 23.98
CA VAL A 531 -13.29 -13.72 24.13
C VAL A 531 -13.72 -15.18 24.13
N LEU A 532 -14.40 -15.61 25.19
CA LEU A 532 -15.17 -16.85 25.24
C LEU A 532 -16.60 -16.56 24.79
N LEU A 533 -16.93 -16.96 23.57
CA LEU A 533 -18.27 -16.86 23.01
C LEU A 533 -19.06 -18.12 23.36
N VAL A 534 -20.20 -17.97 24.04
CA VAL A 534 -21.01 -19.06 24.59
C VAL A 534 -22.40 -19.05 23.96
N LEU A 535 -22.68 -19.97 23.05
CA LEU A 535 -24.00 -20.17 22.45
C LEU A 535 -24.77 -21.19 23.27
N PHE A 536 -25.96 -20.83 23.75
CA PHE A 536 -26.67 -21.66 24.72
C PHE A 536 -28.18 -21.77 24.48
N THR A 537 -28.75 -22.90 24.88
CA THR A 537 -30.20 -23.17 24.88
C THR A 537 -30.66 -23.56 26.28
N LEU A 538 -31.70 -22.91 26.79
CA LEU A 538 -32.30 -23.24 28.09
C LEU A 538 -33.44 -24.27 27.93
N PRO A 539 -33.63 -25.20 28.89
CA PRO A 539 -32.90 -25.34 30.15
C PRO A 539 -31.56 -26.10 30.04
N HIS A 540 -31.29 -26.76 28.91
CA HIS A 540 -30.18 -27.70 28.73
C HIS A 540 -28.80 -27.14 29.09
N SER A 541 -28.54 -25.86 28.81
CA SER A 541 -27.26 -25.19 29.07
C SER A 541 -27.14 -24.57 30.46
N LEU A 542 -28.21 -24.55 31.25
CA LEU A 542 -28.26 -23.83 32.52
C LEU A 542 -27.13 -24.24 33.48
N PRO A 543 -26.78 -25.53 33.66
CA PRO A 543 -25.68 -25.93 34.55
C PRO A 543 -24.34 -25.33 34.14
N ARG A 544 -24.04 -25.26 32.84
CA ARG A 544 -22.79 -24.69 32.33
C ARG A 544 -22.76 -23.17 32.45
N VAL A 545 -23.87 -22.50 32.14
CA VAL A 545 -23.96 -21.04 32.31
C VAL A 545 -23.77 -20.66 33.78
N HIS A 546 -24.35 -21.43 34.72
CA HIS A 546 -24.13 -21.24 36.15
C HIS A 546 -22.69 -21.52 36.58
N GLN A 547 -22.05 -22.55 36.03
CA GLN A 547 -20.62 -22.82 36.27
C GLN A 547 -19.73 -21.66 35.82
N LEU A 548 -19.97 -21.10 34.64
CA LEU A 548 -19.25 -19.92 34.14
C LEU A 548 -19.52 -18.68 35.00
N ALA A 549 -20.74 -18.52 35.52
CA ALA A 549 -21.09 -17.41 36.41
C ALA A 549 -20.32 -17.49 37.74
N LEU A 550 -20.18 -18.69 38.31
CA LEU A 550 -19.39 -18.91 39.52
C LEU A 550 -17.89 -18.69 39.27
N ALA A 551 -17.37 -19.05 38.10
CA ALA A 551 -15.97 -18.89 37.72
C ALA A 551 -15.64 -17.51 37.10
N TYR A 552 -16.60 -16.59 37.02
CA TYR A 552 -16.43 -15.35 36.27
C TYR A 552 -15.30 -14.46 36.81
N GLY A 553 -15.09 -14.44 38.13
CA GLY A 553 -13.97 -13.74 38.73
C GLY A 553 -12.60 -14.27 38.29
N ASP A 554 -12.45 -15.58 38.17
CA ASP A 554 -11.22 -16.21 37.66
C ASP A 554 -11.02 -15.87 36.17
N LEU A 555 -12.09 -15.96 35.36
CA LEU A 555 -12.03 -15.62 33.93
C LEU A 555 -11.58 -14.15 33.71
N GLN A 556 -12.05 -13.22 34.56
CA GLN A 556 -11.59 -11.84 34.56
C GLN A 556 -10.13 -11.70 35.01
N ALA A 557 -9.69 -12.47 36.00
CA ALA A 557 -8.29 -12.48 36.45
C ALA A 557 -7.33 -12.98 35.34
N PHE A 558 -7.80 -13.88 34.48
CA PHE A 558 -7.13 -14.28 33.23
C PHE A 558 -7.46 -13.36 32.05
N ASN A 559 -7.87 -12.11 32.29
CA ASN A 559 -8.13 -11.09 31.26
C ASN A 559 -9.00 -11.62 30.10
N THR A 560 -10.09 -12.33 30.40
CA THR A 560 -10.96 -12.94 29.38
C THR A 560 -12.37 -12.38 29.46
N ALA A 561 -12.91 -11.94 28.32
CA ALA A 561 -14.31 -11.57 28.20
C ALA A 561 -15.18 -12.79 27.92
N VAL A 562 -16.36 -12.85 28.53
CA VAL A 562 -17.38 -13.86 28.23
C VAL A 562 -18.56 -13.18 27.57
N ILE A 563 -19.03 -13.71 26.45
CA ILE A 563 -20.21 -13.23 25.74
C ILE A 563 -21.17 -14.40 25.56
N ALA A 564 -22.33 -14.35 26.22
CA ALA A 564 -23.33 -15.40 26.15
C ALA A 564 -24.45 -15.04 25.17
N VAL A 565 -24.80 -15.95 24.28
CA VAL A 565 -25.75 -15.74 23.18
C VAL A 565 -26.83 -16.83 23.20
N PRO A 566 -28.11 -16.47 23.38
CA PRO A 566 -29.20 -17.45 23.38
C PRO A 566 -29.54 -17.92 21.97
N MET A 567 -29.65 -19.24 21.78
CA MET A 567 -30.01 -19.86 20.50
C MET A 567 -31.52 -19.95 20.27
N GLY A 568 -32.33 -19.99 21.33
CA GLY A 568 -33.79 -20.13 21.28
C GLY A 568 -34.57 -18.81 21.39
N GLY A 569 -33.98 -17.70 20.93
CA GLY A 569 -34.51 -16.34 21.09
C GLY A 569 -34.18 -15.69 22.44
N SER A 570 -34.09 -14.36 22.46
CA SER A 570 -33.71 -13.56 23.63
C SER A 570 -34.88 -13.23 24.57
N ASP A 571 -36.12 -13.50 24.16
CA ASP A 571 -37.32 -13.22 24.94
C ASP A 571 -37.27 -13.89 26.32
N ARG A 572 -37.35 -13.07 27.37
CA ARG A 572 -37.32 -13.50 28.78
C ARG A 572 -36.13 -14.40 29.13
N VAL A 573 -35.02 -14.33 28.37
CA VAL A 573 -33.84 -15.16 28.62
C VAL A 573 -33.25 -14.86 30.00
N LEU A 574 -33.18 -13.57 30.38
CA LEU A 574 -32.67 -13.13 31.68
C LEU A 574 -33.52 -13.67 32.84
N THR A 575 -34.84 -13.69 32.68
CA THR A 575 -35.75 -14.27 33.68
C THR A 575 -35.55 -15.77 33.82
N ARG A 576 -35.30 -16.49 32.70
CA ARG A 576 -35.10 -17.95 32.67
C ARG A 576 -33.74 -18.39 33.23
N LEU A 577 -32.73 -17.52 33.25
CA LEU A 577 -31.43 -17.79 33.88
C LEU A 577 -31.52 -17.86 35.42
N GLY A 578 -32.55 -17.23 35.98
CA GLY A 578 -32.79 -17.18 37.43
C GLY A 578 -31.88 -16.18 38.16
N PRO A 579 -32.19 -15.88 39.43
CA PRO A 579 -31.45 -14.89 40.22
C PRO A 579 -30.17 -15.42 40.87
N SER A 580 -29.91 -16.73 40.82
CA SER A 580 -28.77 -17.35 41.51
C SER A 580 -28.22 -18.56 40.75
N PRO A 581 -26.90 -18.63 40.50
CA PRO A 581 -25.90 -17.57 40.73
C PRO A 581 -26.14 -16.34 39.81
N PRO A 582 -25.77 -15.12 40.25
CA PRO A 582 -25.90 -13.93 39.42
C PRO A 582 -24.97 -14.02 38.19
N VAL A 583 -25.53 -13.77 37.01
CA VAL A 583 -24.78 -13.72 35.74
C VAL A 583 -24.31 -12.29 35.50
N PHE A 584 -22.99 -12.05 35.65
CA PHE A 584 -22.39 -10.72 35.48
C PHE A 584 -21.77 -10.48 34.10
N PHE A 585 -21.58 -11.54 33.30
CA PHE A 585 -21.11 -11.37 31.93
C PHE A 585 -22.22 -10.93 30.97
N PRO A 586 -21.88 -10.23 29.88
CA PRO A 586 -22.77 -9.92 28.76
C PRO A 586 -23.63 -11.10 28.28
N VAL A 587 -24.96 -10.92 28.28
CA VAL A 587 -25.92 -11.81 27.62
C VAL A 587 -26.60 -11.05 26.48
N ALA A 588 -26.42 -11.51 25.24
CA ALA A 588 -26.95 -10.85 24.06
C ALA A 588 -28.49 -10.88 24.05
N THR A 589 -29.11 -9.70 24.09
CA THR A 589 -30.56 -9.50 23.96
C THR A 589 -30.98 -9.21 22.53
N GLU A 590 -30.07 -8.68 21.71
CA GLU A 590 -30.24 -8.44 20.27
C GLU A 590 -29.01 -8.94 19.50
N GLY A 591 -29.17 -9.22 18.19
CA GLY A 591 -28.09 -9.74 17.32
C GLY A 591 -27.82 -11.25 17.48
N ALA A 592 -28.50 -11.92 18.41
CA ALA A 592 -28.28 -13.35 18.69
C ALA A 592 -28.55 -14.25 17.48
N ALA A 593 -29.58 -13.96 16.68
CA ALA A 593 -29.94 -14.77 15.52
C ALA A 593 -28.80 -14.85 14.48
N ASP A 594 -28.20 -13.70 14.14
CA ASP A 594 -27.12 -13.62 13.16
C ASP A 594 -25.85 -14.31 13.67
N ILE A 595 -25.52 -14.13 14.95
CA ILE A 595 -24.39 -14.80 15.61
C ILE A 595 -24.59 -16.32 15.57
N VAL A 596 -25.78 -16.81 15.92
CA VAL A 596 -26.09 -18.25 15.96
C VAL A 596 -26.10 -18.86 14.56
N ALA A 597 -26.68 -18.18 13.57
CA ALA A 597 -26.66 -18.62 12.17
C ALA A 597 -25.22 -18.75 11.64
N THR A 598 -24.36 -17.77 11.95
CA THR A 598 -22.98 -17.74 11.49
C THR A 598 -22.07 -18.72 12.22
N TYR A 599 -21.99 -18.63 13.55
CA TYR A 599 -21.13 -19.50 14.36
C TYR A 599 -21.64 -20.95 14.37
N GLY A 600 -22.93 -21.15 14.08
CA GLY A 600 -23.49 -22.46 13.81
C GLY A 600 -22.83 -23.20 12.65
N LEU A 601 -22.27 -22.50 11.65
CA LEU A 601 -21.51 -23.13 10.56
C LEU A 601 -20.29 -23.89 11.11
N PHE A 602 -19.63 -23.35 12.12
CA PHE A 602 -18.41 -23.88 12.74
C PHE A 602 -18.66 -25.05 13.70
N ARG A 603 -19.85 -25.68 13.68
CA ARG A 603 -20.21 -26.81 14.56
C ARG A 603 -19.63 -28.16 14.12
N ARG A 604 -19.23 -28.31 12.85
CA ARG A 604 -18.83 -29.60 12.26
C ARG A 604 -17.57 -30.16 12.91
N THR A 605 -17.52 -31.47 13.17
CA THR A 605 -16.34 -32.16 13.75
C THR A 605 -15.79 -33.24 12.79
N LEU A 606 -14.63 -33.83 13.11
CA LEU A 606 -14.04 -34.95 12.35
C LEU A 606 -14.60 -36.34 12.72
N THR A 607 -15.67 -36.43 13.54
CA THR A 607 -16.22 -37.73 13.97
C THR A 607 -16.99 -38.44 12.86
N PRO A 608 -17.22 -39.78 12.93
CA PRO A 608 -18.00 -40.52 11.93
C PRO A 608 -19.44 -40.00 11.73
N ALA A 609 -20.00 -39.30 12.72
CA ALA A 609 -21.29 -38.60 12.62
C ALA A 609 -21.23 -37.33 11.74
N GLY A 610 -20.04 -36.87 11.34
CA GLY A 610 -19.81 -35.77 10.39
C GLY A 610 -19.78 -36.19 8.92
N ILE A 611 -20.13 -37.45 8.60
CA ILE A 611 -20.11 -38.03 7.25
C ILE A 611 -21.48 -37.90 6.54
N LEU A 612 -22.54 -37.48 7.25
CA LEU A 612 -23.91 -37.32 6.74
C LEU A 612 -24.34 -35.82 6.75
N PRO A 613 -25.47 -35.42 6.11
CA PRO A 613 -25.87 -34.01 5.99
C PRO A 613 -25.76 -33.30 7.33
N ASP A 614 -25.19 -32.10 7.27
CA ASP A 614 -24.97 -31.15 8.35
C ASP A 614 -25.61 -31.51 9.72
N PRO A 615 -24.81 -31.87 10.76
CA PRO A 615 -25.38 -32.33 12.03
C PRO A 615 -26.29 -31.25 12.62
N PRO A 616 -27.35 -31.63 13.38
CA PRO A 616 -28.22 -30.65 14.01
C PRO A 616 -27.41 -29.72 14.93
N LEU A 617 -27.89 -28.49 15.10
CA LEU A 617 -27.29 -27.55 16.03
C LEU A 617 -27.32 -28.16 17.45
N PRO A 618 -26.16 -28.33 18.10
CA PRO A 618 -26.12 -28.81 19.48
C PRO A 618 -26.74 -27.77 20.42
N PRO A 619 -27.28 -28.17 21.58
CA PRO A 619 -27.95 -27.25 22.50
C PRO A 619 -27.00 -26.23 23.14
N HIS A 620 -25.68 -26.43 23.01
CA HIS A 620 -24.63 -25.59 23.59
C HIS A 620 -23.38 -25.62 22.70
N MET A 621 -22.70 -24.50 22.53
CA MET A 621 -21.37 -24.41 21.90
C MET A 621 -20.56 -23.29 22.52
N GLU A 622 -19.25 -23.50 22.71
CA GLU A 622 -18.34 -22.45 23.13
C GLU A 622 -17.21 -22.30 22.12
N PHE A 623 -16.84 -21.07 21.81
CA PHE A 623 -15.71 -20.73 20.95
C PHE A 623 -14.77 -19.80 21.70
N LEU A 624 -13.48 -20.11 21.65
CA LEU A 624 -12.44 -19.25 22.20
C LEU A 624 -11.78 -18.47 21.06
N ILE A 625 -11.91 -17.14 21.15
CA ILE A 625 -11.37 -16.18 20.19
C ILE A 625 -10.22 -15.45 20.87
N ASP A 626 -9.04 -15.40 20.23
CA ASP A 626 -7.90 -14.70 20.82
C ASP A 626 -7.98 -13.17 20.68
N ARG A 627 -7.04 -12.49 21.34
CA ARG A 627 -6.89 -11.03 21.29
C ARG A 627 -6.56 -10.49 19.88
N SER A 628 -6.14 -11.33 18.94
CA SER A 628 -5.92 -10.92 17.55
C SER A 628 -7.22 -11.02 16.74
N GLY A 629 -8.18 -11.84 17.15
CA GLY A 629 -9.47 -12.04 16.47
C GLY A 629 -9.58 -13.37 15.73
N TYR A 630 -8.77 -14.38 16.09
CA TYR A 630 -8.82 -15.72 15.50
C TYR A 630 -9.52 -16.73 16.42
N LEU A 631 -10.25 -17.67 15.82
CA LEU A 631 -10.81 -18.84 16.50
C LEU A 631 -9.69 -19.83 16.85
N ARG A 632 -9.58 -20.16 18.14
CA ARG A 632 -8.48 -20.98 18.69
C ARG A 632 -8.92 -22.35 19.19
N ALA A 633 -10.07 -22.41 19.83
CA ALA A 633 -10.60 -23.63 20.39
C ALA A 633 -12.12 -23.63 20.35
N ARG A 634 -12.70 -24.83 20.44
CA ARG A 634 -14.14 -25.05 20.36
C ARG A 634 -14.56 -26.18 21.29
N TRP A 635 -15.62 -25.94 22.05
CA TRP A 635 -16.28 -26.93 22.89
C TRP A 635 -17.72 -27.16 22.41
N ILE A 636 -18.05 -28.43 22.18
CA ILE A 636 -19.39 -28.89 21.81
C ILE A 636 -19.73 -30.12 22.67
N PRO A 637 -20.96 -30.25 23.17
CA PRO A 637 -21.42 -31.48 23.83
C PRO A 637 -21.16 -32.72 22.97
N GLY A 638 -20.53 -33.74 23.55
CA GLY A 638 -20.22 -35.01 22.86
C GLY A 638 -18.96 -35.03 21.98
N GLY A 639 -18.14 -33.97 21.98
CA GLY A 639 -16.83 -33.95 21.30
C GLY A 639 -15.71 -34.72 22.04
N PHE A 640 -14.60 -35.00 21.34
CA PHE A 640 -13.40 -35.63 21.93
C PHE A 640 -12.55 -34.59 22.71
N GLY A 641 -12.29 -34.86 24.01
CA GLY A 641 -11.40 -34.08 24.87
C GLY A 641 -11.84 -34.08 26.35
N PRO A 642 -10.97 -33.68 27.31
CA PRO A 642 -11.41 -33.40 28.68
C PRO A 642 -12.58 -32.43 28.61
N GLY A 643 -13.68 -32.81 29.27
CA GLY A 643 -15.02 -32.36 28.91
C GLY A 643 -15.14 -30.84 28.88
N TRP A 644 -16.01 -30.33 28.01
CA TRP A 644 -16.50 -28.94 28.00
C TRP A 644 -17.04 -28.44 29.36
N LEU A 645 -17.18 -29.32 30.34
CA LEU A 645 -17.53 -29.03 31.73
C LEU A 645 -16.31 -28.78 32.64
N ASP A 646 -15.08 -28.97 32.17
CA ASP A 646 -13.87 -28.79 32.98
C ASP A 646 -13.41 -27.32 32.95
N ILE A 647 -13.75 -26.60 34.01
CA ILE A 647 -13.36 -25.20 34.16
C ILE A 647 -11.83 -25.04 34.31
N LYS A 648 -11.13 -26.03 34.88
CA LYS A 648 -9.67 -25.94 35.07
C LYS A 648 -8.95 -26.07 33.74
N ALA A 649 -9.44 -26.95 32.87
CA ALA A 649 -8.94 -27.06 31.51
C ALA A 649 -9.10 -25.73 30.75
N LEU A 650 -10.29 -25.10 30.82
CA LEU A 650 -10.51 -23.78 30.22
C LEU A 650 -9.54 -22.72 30.76
N LEU A 651 -9.36 -22.63 32.08
CA LEU A 651 -8.44 -21.65 32.68
C LEU A 651 -6.98 -21.88 32.25
N ALA A 652 -6.55 -23.13 32.10
CA ALA A 652 -5.22 -23.46 31.58
C ALA A 652 -5.02 -22.99 30.12
N GLU A 653 -6.03 -23.18 29.26
CA GLU A 653 -6.01 -22.69 27.88
C GLU A 653 -5.92 -21.16 27.81
N LEU A 654 -6.70 -20.46 28.65
CA LEU A 654 -6.66 -19.00 28.72
C LEU A 654 -5.30 -18.50 29.21
N GLN A 655 -4.68 -19.19 30.17
CA GLN A 655 -3.32 -18.88 30.61
C GLN A 655 -2.31 -19.03 29.46
N ALA A 656 -2.38 -20.12 28.69
CA ALA A 656 -1.51 -20.36 27.55
C ALA A 656 -1.67 -19.27 26.47
N LEU A 657 -2.91 -18.96 26.07
CA LEU A 657 -3.19 -17.90 25.09
C LEU A 657 -2.72 -16.52 25.53
N ASN A 658 -2.78 -16.24 26.84
CA ASN A 658 -2.33 -14.94 27.34
C ASN A 658 -0.81 -14.76 27.32
N GLN A 659 -0.05 -15.87 27.32
CA GLN A 659 1.40 -15.88 27.22
C GLN A 659 1.89 -15.80 25.75
N GLU A 660 1.03 -16.07 24.77
CA GLU A 660 1.39 -15.95 23.36
C GLU A 660 1.60 -14.50 22.92
N SER A 661 2.56 -14.28 22.02
CA SER A 661 2.76 -12.99 21.38
C SER A 661 1.56 -12.62 20.51
N VAL A 662 1.11 -11.36 20.59
CA VAL A 662 0.00 -10.86 19.77
C VAL A 662 0.36 -10.97 18.28
N ALA A 663 -0.37 -11.80 17.55
CA ALA A 663 -0.28 -11.86 16.09
C ALA A 663 -0.93 -10.61 15.47
N ALA A 664 -0.56 -10.26 14.24
CA ALA A 664 -1.27 -9.24 13.48
C ALA A 664 -2.77 -9.59 13.38
N ALA A 665 -3.63 -8.62 13.71
CA ALA A 665 -5.07 -8.76 13.59
C ALA A 665 -5.47 -9.10 12.14
N PRO A 666 -6.54 -9.88 11.91
CA PRO A 666 -7.04 -10.12 10.58
C PRO A 666 -7.50 -8.79 9.97
N ALA A 667 -7.30 -8.65 8.66
CA ALA A 667 -7.80 -7.50 7.92
C ALA A 667 -9.34 -7.39 8.10
N ASP A 668 -9.85 -6.15 8.09
CA ASP A 668 -11.29 -5.89 8.24
C ASP A 668 -12.10 -6.42 7.06
N GLU A 669 -11.47 -6.42 5.89
CA GLU A 669 -11.86 -7.17 4.72
C GLU A 669 -11.31 -8.58 4.91
N HIS A 670 -12.12 -9.64 4.85
CA HIS A 670 -11.62 -11.01 4.90
C HIS A 670 -10.87 -11.31 3.58
N VAL A 671 -9.71 -10.70 3.38
CA VAL A 671 -8.87 -10.77 2.19
C VAL A 671 -7.54 -11.37 2.65
N HIS A 672 -7.19 -12.52 2.07
CA HIS A 672 -5.91 -13.19 2.29
C HIS A 672 -4.81 -12.56 1.44
#